data_AF-A0A9P4QIC1-F1
#
_entry.id   AF-A0A9P4QIC1-F1
#
_cell.length_a   1.000
_cell.length_b   1.000
_cell.length_c   1.000
_cell.angle_alpha   90.00
_cell.angle_beta   90.00
_cell.angle_gamma   90.00
#
_symmetry.space_group_name_H-M   'P 1'
#
loop_
_entity.id
_entity.type
_entity.pdbx_description
1 polymer ?
#
loop_
_entity_poly.entity_id
_entity_poly.type
_entity_poly.pdbx_seq_one_letter_code
_entity_poly.pdbx_strand_id
1 'polypeptide(L)'
;MATTHVVSLFLPYTINFHGQDLPSPEDRPLPDAGPQPGPQFRPVPNRAASTLDLITKGSNADISRSSTLDLNSKPSTASLFRQVTPPQTPGAAGEGLNHFGPEARKRHFARPGDPRSLVRSEAHVPEWGAQAVFNQPMSRAGPLPSNSILDFAKVHDELSQEKLNEARRKQRKRRSPPSQGSRAQSVERFAGQSWTVEPAVQGNGGLTNACRNADGSEEDITWTGTLGFPTDALPDSVKEDIHDRLLNEYQADPVYIADKDFQGHYSLFCKTILWPVFHYQIPDHPKSKAYADHSWGFYKAVNDAFAAKVVASYKKGDVIWIHDYHLLLVPGLVRQKLPDAQIGFFMHTAFPSSEVFRCLANRKELLGGMLGANLVAFQTDEYAQHFLQTCSRLLTVEATVQGVQLEDHFVNVTHAAIGINPALIHEARQDAEVQEWVQTIGERYEGKKIIVAIDKLDNVRGVRQKLLAYELFLNKYPEWRERVVLIQVAISTNEHTELLTTVADICTRIDSVYCTLAHQPLVFLKQDIDFSQYLALLTVADALVISSLRDGMNLTAHEYIFCQDGKGGPKKHSPLILSEFTGSAAIFGDNHVSINPWNYKQQAESFKKALEMGDEEKSKRWNGLNDVVLSRTGKSWKDTLSDALAKVYKEHHLRDSTSIPRLSTTQLVQKYKAAQRRVFIIDYEGTLAPHKTSTGIPLSSPQRVLDTLNELLGDGKNVVYIMSGRKPEELETIFHTVPTLGIIAENGCFMREFGAQSNDWQVFVNLDKTKRWKRDVKAILQYYQERLEDSTIEERHCSLLFRYDKAPDQEMAHRQAGESANHINDACSKLKIHAVPISKAILIEPVNFSKRSAATHIFDGLRNKNTASGLPHADFLMVAGDDREDEVVFRWANELGAEGQIQDVTTVSVGHRNTEAQNTLTQGTTGLLSVLHKLVKASAETTASDYFSRPSRDRNTSHN
;
A
#
# COMPACT_ATOMS: atom_id res chain seq x y z
N MET A 1 29.82 -5.39 -3.31
CA MET A 1 28.88 -4.29 -3.62
C MET A 1 27.63 -4.55 -2.78
N ALA A 2 26.75 -3.57 -2.60
CA ALA A 2 25.49 -3.80 -1.88
C ALA A 2 24.53 -4.50 -2.84
N THR A 3 23.98 -5.65 -2.44
CA THR A 3 23.04 -6.41 -3.27
C THR A 3 21.63 -5.88 -3.04
N THR A 4 20.83 -5.78 -4.10
CA THR A 4 19.40 -5.43 -4.01
C THR A 4 18.55 -6.69 -4.04
N HIS A 5 17.83 -6.97 -2.97
CA HIS A 5 16.88 -8.07 -2.86
C HIS A 5 15.51 -7.64 -3.39
N VAL A 6 15.07 -8.22 -4.51
CA VAL A 6 13.73 -8.02 -5.07
C VAL A 6 12.84 -9.17 -4.60
N VAL A 7 11.90 -8.87 -3.71
CA VAL A 7 11.04 -9.84 -3.04
C VAL A 7 9.64 -9.76 -3.64
N SER A 8 9.22 -10.83 -4.32
CA SER A 8 7.91 -10.97 -4.94
C SER A 8 7.35 -12.37 -4.70
N LEU A 9 6.02 -12.53 -4.76
CA LEU A 9 5.40 -13.85 -4.49
C LEU A 9 5.95 -14.95 -5.40
N PHE A 10 6.23 -14.63 -6.66
CA PHE A 10 6.78 -15.55 -7.66
C PHE A 10 8.16 -15.08 -8.10
N LEU A 11 9.07 -16.04 -8.32
CA LEU A 11 10.33 -15.79 -9.00
C LEU A 11 10.10 -15.56 -10.51
N PRO A 12 11.04 -14.87 -11.18
CA PRO A 12 11.00 -14.73 -12.64
C PRO A 12 11.36 -16.04 -13.37
N TYR A 13 11.80 -17.06 -12.62
CA TYR A 13 12.20 -18.37 -13.12
C TYR A 13 11.38 -19.49 -12.47
N THR A 14 11.20 -20.57 -13.23
CA THR A 14 10.55 -21.81 -12.80
C THR A 14 11.33 -23.01 -13.28
N ILE A 15 10.90 -24.21 -12.90
CA ILE A 15 11.60 -25.47 -13.21
C ILE A 15 10.73 -26.36 -14.08
N ASN A 16 11.34 -26.97 -15.10
CA ASN A 16 10.71 -27.98 -15.93
C ASN A 16 11.49 -29.30 -15.84
N PHE A 17 10.82 -30.37 -15.43
CA PHE A 17 11.42 -31.69 -15.28
C PHE A 17 11.37 -32.51 -16.57
N HIS A 18 12.40 -33.34 -16.78
CA HIS A 18 12.59 -34.20 -17.94
C HIS A 18 12.96 -35.62 -17.49
N GLY A 19 12.23 -36.62 -17.99
CA GLY A 19 12.50 -38.03 -17.72
C GLY A 19 11.60 -38.98 -18.50
N GLN A 20 12.05 -40.24 -18.68
CA GLN A 20 11.35 -41.25 -19.48
C GLN A 20 9.97 -41.64 -18.91
N ASP A 21 9.78 -41.47 -17.59
CA ASP A 21 8.53 -41.79 -16.88
C ASP A 21 7.56 -40.58 -16.76
N LEU A 22 7.93 -39.40 -17.27
CA LEU A 22 7.02 -38.26 -17.35
C LEU A 22 6.37 -38.24 -18.74
N PRO A 23 5.03 -38.24 -18.84
CA PRO A 23 4.37 -38.01 -20.12
C PRO A 23 4.83 -36.66 -20.68
N SER A 24 5.04 -36.59 -22.00
CA SER A 24 5.16 -35.31 -22.70
C SER A 24 4.03 -34.39 -22.22
N PRO A 25 4.27 -33.10 -21.94
CA PRO A 25 3.21 -32.16 -21.58
C PRO A 25 2.02 -32.22 -22.57
N GLU A 26 2.33 -32.59 -23.82
CA GLU A 26 1.45 -32.70 -24.98
C GLU A 26 0.54 -33.95 -25.01
N ASP A 27 0.88 -35.03 -24.29
CA ASP A 27 0.17 -36.32 -24.35
C ASP A 27 -0.78 -36.58 -23.16
N ARG A 28 -1.04 -35.58 -22.32
CA ARG A 28 -1.80 -35.78 -21.06
C ARG A 28 -3.30 -35.60 -21.24
N PRO A 29 -4.13 -36.57 -20.77
CA PRO A 29 -5.57 -36.39 -20.75
C PRO A 29 -5.94 -35.24 -19.80
N LEU A 30 -6.91 -34.43 -20.22
CA LEU A 30 -7.50 -33.34 -19.45
C LEU A 30 -7.89 -33.81 -18.04
N PRO A 31 -7.81 -32.94 -17.00
CA PRO A 31 -8.44 -33.25 -15.73
C PRO A 31 -9.92 -33.51 -15.99
N ASP A 32 -10.34 -34.74 -15.70
CA ASP A 32 -11.68 -35.24 -15.89
C ASP A 32 -12.64 -34.32 -15.12
N ALA A 33 -13.41 -33.49 -15.83
CA ALA A 33 -14.64 -32.94 -15.30
C ALA A 33 -15.63 -34.10 -15.23
N GLY A 34 -15.40 -35.02 -14.29
CA GLY A 34 -16.23 -36.18 -14.09
C GLY A 34 -17.69 -35.72 -14.00
N PRO A 35 -18.64 -36.42 -14.63
CA PRO A 35 -20.04 -36.04 -14.55
C PRO A 35 -20.43 -36.02 -13.08
N GLN A 36 -20.75 -34.84 -12.54
CA GLN A 36 -21.43 -34.79 -11.26
C GLN A 36 -22.67 -35.66 -11.39
N PRO A 37 -22.88 -36.66 -10.52
CA PRO A 37 -24.10 -37.44 -10.56
C PRO A 37 -25.24 -36.45 -10.34
N GLY A 38 -26.08 -36.27 -11.37
CA GLY A 38 -27.31 -35.50 -11.26
C GLY A 38 -28.11 -35.97 -10.04
N PRO A 39 -28.90 -35.10 -9.41
CA PRO A 39 -29.53 -35.40 -8.12
C PRO A 39 -30.39 -36.66 -8.24
N GLN A 40 -29.91 -37.76 -7.66
CA GLN A 40 -30.72 -38.95 -7.46
C GLN A 40 -31.74 -38.63 -6.37
N PHE A 41 -32.97 -38.33 -6.77
CA PHE A 41 -34.12 -38.30 -5.86
C PHE A 41 -34.25 -39.66 -5.16
N ARG A 42 -33.91 -39.70 -3.86
CA ARG A 42 -34.34 -40.76 -2.95
C ARG A 42 -35.68 -40.34 -2.32
N PRO A 43 -36.75 -41.15 -2.41
CA PRO A 43 -37.98 -40.86 -1.70
C PRO A 43 -37.78 -41.04 -0.19
N VAL A 44 -38.07 -40.00 0.58
CA VAL A 44 -38.11 -40.05 2.05
C VAL A 44 -39.45 -40.68 2.48
N PRO A 45 -39.46 -41.67 3.39
CA PRO A 45 -40.70 -42.28 3.87
C PRO A 45 -41.44 -41.34 4.84
N ASN A 46 -42.75 -41.25 4.64
CA ASN A 46 -43.73 -40.61 5.52
C ASN A 46 -43.53 -41.03 6.99
N ARG A 47 -43.38 -40.05 7.88
CA ARG A 47 -43.78 -40.21 9.28
C ARG A 47 -44.33 -38.90 9.85
N ALA A 48 -45.51 -39.07 10.45
CA ALA A 48 -46.46 -38.08 10.90
C ALA A 48 -45.88 -37.02 11.86
N ALA A 49 -46.32 -35.78 11.67
CA ALA A 49 -46.23 -34.72 12.67
C ALA A 49 -47.60 -34.59 13.37
N SER A 50 -47.59 -34.72 14.68
CA SER A 50 -48.72 -34.47 15.59
C SER A 50 -48.71 -33.01 16.05
N THR A 51 -49.86 -32.36 15.82
CA THR A 51 -50.58 -31.41 16.72
C THR A 51 -49.96 -30.06 17.16
N LEU A 52 -50.67 -29.00 16.73
CA LEU A 52 -51.24 -27.85 17.50
C LEU A 52 -50.29 -27.02 18.39
N ASP A 53 -50.28 -25.67 18.40
CA ASP A 53 -51.41 -24.75 18.40
C ASP A 53 -51.05 -23.29 18.06
N LEU A 54 -52.01 -22.64 17.36
CA LEU A 54 -52.55 -21.28 17.48
C LEU A 54 -51.71 -20.08 17.98
N ILE A 55 -51.71 -18.98 17.20
CA ILE A 55 -52.44 -17.72 17.48
C ILE A 55 -52.49 -16.82 16.23
N THR A 56 -53.66 -16.23 16.01
CA THR A 56 -54.16 -15.45 14.87
C THR A 56 -54.00 -13.93 15.02
N LYS A 57 -53.93 -13.22 13.87
CA LYS A 57 -54.49 -11.87 13.52
C LYS A 57 -53.69 -11.33 12.31
N GLY A 58 -54.22 -10.83 11.20
CA GLY A 58 -55.57 -10.55 10.71
C GLY A 58 -55.49 -9.83 9.33
N SER A 59 -56.66 -9.65 8.70
CA SER A 59 -57.03 -8.81 7.54
C SER A 59 -56.72 -9.26 6.09
N ASN A 60 -57.72 -9.94 5.51
CA ASN A 60 -58.52 -9.60 4.30
C ASN A 60 -57.83 -8.93 3.09
N ALA A 61 -57.89 -9.57 1.92
CA ALA A 61 -58.97 -9.33 0.94
C ALA A 61 -58.76 -10.18 -0.34
N ASP A 62 -59.71 -11.10 -0.56
CA ASP A 62 -60.42 -11.41 -1.80
C ASP A 62 -59.75 -11.11 -3.16
N ILE A 63 -59.67 -12.14 -4.01
CA ILE A 63 -60.59 -12.37 -5.16
C ILE A 63 -60.04 -13.56 -5.96
N SER A 64 -60.80 -14.67 -5.91
CA SER A 64 -61.28 -15.53 -7.02
C SER A 64 -60.36 -15.79 -8.23
N ARG A 65 -60.33 -16.95 -8.89
CA ARG A 65 -61.06 -18.22 -8.79
C ARG A 65 -60.41 -19.13 -9.84
N SER A 66 -60.28 -20.41 -9.50
CA SER A 66 -60.55 -21.60 -10.33
C SER A 66 -60.24 -21.55 -11.84
N SER A 67 -59.62 -22.57 -12.44
CA SER A 67 -60.16 -23.93 -12.47
C SER A 67 -59.22 -24.78 -13.34
N THR A 68 -58.80 -25.95 -12.86
CA THR A 68 -59.14 -27.30 -13.39
C THR A 68 -58.42 -27.65 -14.71
N LEU A 69 -57.82 -28.82 -14.94
CA LEU A 69 -58.16 -30.17 -14.49
C LEU A 69 -56.98 -31.12 -14.78
N ASP A 70 -56.73 -32.04 -13.85
CA ASP A 70 -55.88 -33.23 -14.01
C ASP A 70 -56.39 -34.18 -15.12
N LEU A 71 -55.48 -34.94 -15.73
CA LEU A 71 -55.64 -36.40 -15.87
C LEU A 71 -54.34 -37.12 -16.29
N ASN A 72 -54.13 -38.23 -15.61
CA ASN A 72 -52.98 -39.14 -15.61
C ASN A 72 -52.93 -40.11 -16.82
N SER A 73 -51.72 -40.63 -17.03
CA SER A 73 -51.34 -42.03 -17.39
C SER A 73 -50.75 -42.35 -18.80
N LYS A 74 -49.61 -43.06 -18.72
CA LYS A 74 -48.56 -43.57 -19.65
C LYS A 74 -49.02 -44.57 -20.77
N PRO A 75 -48.15 -45.23 -21.59
CA PRO A 75 -46.89 -44.87 -22.29
C PRO A 75 -46.81 -45.30 -23.80
N SER A 76 -45.74 -44.84 -24.48
CA SER A 76 -45.08 -45.37 -25.71
C SER A 76 -45.71 -45.15 -27.09
N THR A 77 -44.97 -44.49 -27.99
CA THR A 77 -44.77 -44.85 -29.42
C THR A 77 -43.61 -44.03 -30.00
N ALA A 78 -43.00 -44.56 -31.06
CA ALA A 78 -41.64 -44.29 -31.50
C ALA A 78 -41.41 -43.00 -32.31
N SER A 79 -40.18 -42.47 -32.15
CA SER A 79 -39.29 -41.84 -33.15
C SER A 79 -39.86 -41.48 -34.53
N LEU A 80 -39.88 -40.17 -34.85
CA LEU A 80 -40.02 -39.66 -36.23
C LEU A 80 -39.25 -38.36 -36.54
N PHE A 81 -38.13 -38.05 -35.85
CA PHE A 81 -37.20 -37.01 -36.31
C PHE A 81 -35.74 -37.43 -36.06
N ARG A 82 -35.22 -38.23 -37.00
CA ARG A 82 -33.80 -38.50 -37.18
C ARG A 82 -33.28 -37.52 -38.23
N GLN A 83 -32.25 -36.76 -37.87
CA GLN A 83 -31.36 -35.99 -38.74
C GLN A 83 -31.98 -34.81 -39.53
N VAL A 84 -31.94 -33.63 -38.91
CA VAL A 84 -31.69 -32.37 -39.65
C VAL A 84 -30.46 -31.74 -39.01
N THR A 85 -29.32 -31.97 -39.63
CA THR A 85 -28.05 -31.29 -39.35
C THR A 85 -28.21 -29.82 -39.75
N PRO A 86 -27.90 -28.83 -38.91
CA PRO A 86 -27.73 -27.45 -39.38
C PRO A 86 -26.51 -27.39 -40.33
N PRO A 87 -26.53 -26.54 -41.37
CA PRO A 87 -25.47 -26.50 -42.37
C PRO A 87 -24.13 -26.11 -41.73
N GLN A 88 -23.08 -26.84 -42.10
CA GLN A 88 -21.71 -26.58 -41.69
C GLN A 88 -21.25 -25.21 -42.20
N THR A 89 -20.79 -24.36 -41.28
CA THR A 89 -20.00 -23.18 -41.59
C THR A 89 -18.68 -23.65 -42.20
N PRO A 90 -18.28 -23.21 -43.41
CA PRO A 90 -16.98 -23.56 -43.97
C PRO A 90 -15.89 -22.76 -43.26
N GLY A 91 -15.41 -23.29 -42.14
CA GLY A 91 -14.24 -22.81 -41.40
C GLY A 91 -13.30 -23.96 -41.12
N ALA A 92 -12.16 -23.98 -41.82
CA ALA A 92 -10.96 -24.76 -41.49
C ALA A 92 -11.16 -26.27 -41.23
N ALA A 93 -11.68 -27.00 -42.22
CA ALA A 93 -11.39 -28.43 -42.37
C ALA A 93 -10.48 -28.63 -43.59
N GLY A 94 -9.25 -28.15 -43.47
CA GLY A 94 -8.16 -28.40 -44.40
C GLY A 94 -6.90 -28.63 -43.57
N GLU A 95 -6.45 -29.88 -43.53
CA GLU A 95 -5.14 -30.36 -43.10
C GLU A 95 -4.49 -29.67 -41.87
N GLY A 96 -4.60 -30.33 -40.71
CA GLY A 96 -3.50 -30.37 -39.73
C GLY A 96 -3.25 -29.13 -38.87
N LEU A 97 -4.26 -28.53 -38.25
CA LEU A 97 -4.04 -27.69 -37.05
C LEU A 97 -4.35 -28.54 -35.80
N ASN A 98 -3.34 -29.26 -35.30
CA ASN A 98 -3.38 -29.89 -33.99
C ASN A 98 -3.71 -28.82 -32.93
N HIS A 99 -4.91 -28.85 -32.37
CA HIS A 99 -5.40 -27.85 -31.42
C HIS A 99 -4.66 -27.83 -30.07
N PHE A 100 -3.75 -28.78 -29.82
CA PHE A 100 -2.75 -28.77 -28.75
C PHE A 100 -1.47 -29.49 -29.21
N GLY A 101 -0.84 -29.00 -30.28
CA GLY A 101 0.49 -29.42 -30.73
C GLY A 101 1.66 -28.68 -30.03
N PRO A 102 2.92 -28.87 -30.48
CA PRO A 102 4.20 -28.73 -29.74
C PRO A 102 4.60 -27.37 -29.10
N GLU A 103 3.70 -26.39 -28.99
CA GLU A 103 4.06 -24.97 -28.93
C GLU A 103 3.48 -24.17 -27.75
N ALA A 104 3.04 -24.82 -26.66
CA ALA A 104 2.50 -24.12 -25.48
C ALA A 104 3.46 -23.07 -24.87
N ARG A 105 4.77 -23.22 -25.07
CA ARG A 105 5.80 -22.26 -24.62
C ARG A 105 5.78 -20.94 -25.43
N LYS A 106 5.44 -20.99 -26.72
CA LYS A 106 5.35 -19.79 -27.57
C LYS A 106 4.22 -18.84 -27.15
N ARG A 107 3.23 -19.33 -26.39
CA ARG A 107 2.13 -18.56 -25.79
C ARG A 107 2.58 -17.49 -24.81
N HIS A 108 3.69 -17.73 -24.12
CA HIS A 108 4.07 -16.92 -22.97
C HIS A 108 5.38 -16.16 -23.18
N PHE A 109 6.24 -16.62 -24.10
CA PHE A 109 7.63 -16.18 -24.21
C PHE A 109 7.96 -15.73 -25.63
N ALA A 110 8.68 -14.61 -25.75
CA ALA A 110 9.24 -14.16 -27.03
C ALA A 110 10.29 -15.15 -27.59
N ARG A 111 11.13 -15.75 -26.73
CA ARG A 111 12.14 -16.75 -27.08
C ARG A 111 11.99 -17.99 -26.18
N PRO A 112 11.25 -19.02 -26.61
CA PRO A 112 11.09 -20.25 -25.84
C PRO A 112 12.43 -20.91 -25.50
N GLY A 113 12.62 -21.27 -24.23
CA GLY A 113 13.87 -21.90 -23.74
C GLY A 113 14.98 -20.93 -23.34
N ASP A 114 14.80 -19.62 -23.56
CA ASP A 114 15.66 -18.59 -22.97
C ASP A 114 15.05 -18.14 -21.61
N PRO A 115 15.72 -18.40 -20.47
CA PRO A 115 15.27 -17.94 -19.15
C PRO A 115 15.08 -16.42 -19.05
N ARG A 116 15.75 -15.65 -19.91
CA ARG A 116 15.70 -14.18 -19.95
C ARG A 116 14.74 -13.63 -20.99
N SER A 117 14.02 -14.50 -21.70
CA SER A 117 13.02 -14.10 -22.69
C SER A 117 11.98 -13.16 -22.11
N LEU A 118 11.62 -12.12 -22.87
CA LEU A 118 10.51 -11.25 -22.53
C LEU A 118 9.21 -12.07 -22.36
N VAL A 119 8.48 -11.74 -21.31
CA VAL A 119 7.19 -12.35 -20.94
C VAL A 119 6.07 -11.34 -21.16
N ARG A 120 4.84 -11.80 -21.37
CA ARG A 120 3.68 -10.88 -21.43
C ARG A 120 3.52 -10.16 -20.09
N SER A 121 3.36 -8.83 -20.13
CA SER A 121 3.12 -8.03 -18.94
C SER A 121 1.86 -8.47 -18.18
N GLU A 122 0.82 -8.88 -18.93
CA GLU A 122 -0.37 -9.53 -18.39
C GLU A 122 -0.55 -10.94 -18.95
N ALA A 123 0.20 -11.91 -18.42
CA ALA A 123 0.04 -13.31 -18.76
C ALA A 123 -1.16 -13.97 -18.03
N HIS A 124 -1.69 -15.04 -18.62
CA HIS A 124 -2.52 -16.03 -17.93
C HIS A 124 -1.72 -16.65 -16.79
N VAL A 125 -2.36 -16.79 -15.63
CA VAL A 125 -1.77 -17.49 -14.48
C VAL A 125 -2.48 -18.83 -14.38
N PRO A 126 -1.84 -19.95 -14.75
CA PRO A 126 -2.40 -21.28 -14.54
C PRO A 126 -2.76 -21.49 -13.07
N GLU A 127 -3.77 -22.31 -12.78
CA GLU A 127 -4.12 -22.67 -11.41
C GLU A 127 -2.92 -23.32 -10.70
N TRP A 128 -2.82 -23.11 -9.38
CA TRP A 128 -1.72 -23.66 -8.60
C TRP A 128 -1.70 -25.19 -8.69
N GLY A 129 -0.68 -25.71 -9.37
CA GLY A 129 -0.55 -27.15 -9.64
C GLY A 129 -1.31 -27.66 -10.85
N ALA A 130 -1.91 -26.80 -11.68
CA ALA A 130 -2.40 -27.19 -13.01
C ALA A 130 -1.23 -27.25 -13.99
N GLN A 131 -1.01 -28.43 -14.58
CA GLN A 131 0.05 -28.69 -15.55
C GLN A 131 -0.32 -28.07 -16.90
N ALA A 132 0.01 -26.79 -17.10
CA ALA A 132 -0.38 -26.07 -18.32
C ALA A 132 0.73 -25.99 -19.38
N VAL A 133 2.01 -25.87 -18.97
CA VAL A 133 3.14 -25.59 -19.89
C VAL A 133 4.39 -26.43 -19.62
N PHE A 134 4.63 -26.78 -18.34
CA PHE A 134 5.83 -27.49 -17.90
C PHE A 134 5.47 -28.79 -17.18
N ASN A 135 6.41 -29.72 -17.19
CA ASN A 135 6.36 -30.95 -16.42
C ASN A 135 6.63 -30.64 -14.95
N GLN A 136 5.59 -30.34 -14.19
CA GLN A 136 5.68 -29.94 -12.78
C GLN A 136 4.79 -30.81 -11.88
N PRO A 137 5.09 -30.91 -10.57
CA PRO A 137 4.26 -31.63 -9.62
C PRO A 137 2.87 -31.02 -9.42
N MET A 138 1.90 -31.86 -9.07
CA MET A 138 0.54 -31.46 -8.71
C MET A 138 0.46 -31.09 -7.23
N SER A 139 -0.47 -30.19 -6.88
CA SER A 139 -0.70 -29.78 -5.49
C SER A 139 -1.14 -30.95 -4.62
N ARG A 140 -0.56 -31.06 -3.42
CA ARG A 140 -0.95 -32.03 -2.38
C ARG A 140 -1.91 -31.46 -1.34
N ALA A 141 -2.32 -30.21 -1.50
CA ALA A 141 -3.30 -29.59 -0.63
C ALA A 141 -4.64 -30.34 -0.69
N GLY A 142 -5.34 -30.42 0.46
CA GLY A 142 -6.71 -30.93 0.49
C GLY A 142 -7.67 -30.04 -0.29
N PRO A 143 -8.89 -30.52 -0.61
CA PRO A 143 -9.88 -29.72 -1.32
C PRO A 143 -10.11 -28.40 -0.60
N LEU A 144 -10.17 -27.31 -1.37
CA LEU A 144 -10.49 -25.99 -0.82
C LEU A 144 -11.87 -26.06 -0.16
N PRO A 145 -12.05 -25.44 1.02
CA PRO A 145 -13.37 -25.35 1.62
C PRO A 145 -14.31 -24.60 0.68
N SER A 146 -15.56 -25.06 0.58
CA SER A 146 -16.57 -24.50 -0.33
C SER A 146 -16.66 -22.98 -0.19
N ASN A 147 -16.87 -22.31 -1.33
CA ASN A 147 -17.12 -20.86 -1.38
C ASN A 147 -18.46 -20.46 -0.73
N SER A 148 -19.33 -21.42 -0.42
CA SER A 148 -20.61 -21.23 0.25
C SER A 148 -20.46 -21.26 1.78
N ILE A 149 -21.01 -20.25 2.45
CA ILE A 149 -21.03 -20.10 3.90
C ILE A 149 -21.72 -21.29 4.60
N LEU A 150 -22.80 -21.80 3.99
CA LEU A 150 -23.58 -22.92 4.53
C LEU A 150 -22.83 -24.25 4.46
N ASP A 151 -21.96 -24.39 3.45
CA ASP A 151 -21.13 -25.57 3.27
C ASP A 151 -19.83 -25.46 4.10
N PHE A 152 -19.31 -24.25 4.33
CA PHE A 152 -18.12 -24.05 5.17
C PHE A 152 -18.33 -24.53 6.60
N ALA A 153 -19.49 -24.28 7.21
CA ALA A 153 -19.81 -24.77 8.55
C ALA A 153 -19.81 -26.30 8.60
N LYS A 154 -20.41 -26.96 7.60
CA LYS A 154 -20.40 -28.42 7.46
C LYS A 154 -19.00 -28.98 7.23
N VAL A 155 -18.22 -28.38 6.32
CA VAL A 155 -16.85 -28.80 6.02
C VAL A 155 -15.94 -28.59 7.23
N HIS A 156 -16.14 -27.52 8.00
CA HIS A 156 -15.39 -27.27 9.23
C HIS A 156 -15.74 -28.29 10.33
N ASP A 157 -17.02 -28.63 10.48
CA ASP A 157 -17.48 -29.69 11.38
C ASP A 157 -16.94 -31.06 10.94
N GLU A 158 -16.95 -31.36 9.65
CA GLU A 158 -16.39 -32.58 9.05
C GLU A 158 -14.87 -32.69 9.25
N LEU A 159 -14.11 -31.61 9.02
CA LEU A 159 -12.66 -31.57 9.26
C LEU A 159 -12.31 -31.66 10.75
N SER A 160 -13.14 -31.07 11.62
CA SER A 160 -12.97 -31.16 13.07
C SER A 160 -13.27 -32.58 13.56
N GLN A 161 -14.31 -33.21 13.00
CA GLN A 161 -14.64 -34.63 13.21
C GLN A 161 -13.54 -35.54 12.67
N GLU A 162 -12.96 -35.25 11.50
CA GLU A 162 -11.82 -36.00 10.95
C GLU A 162 -10.58 -35.88 11.82
N LYS A 163 -10.23 -34.68 12.31
CA LYS A 163 -9.12 -34.50 13.27
C LYS A 163 -9.36 -35.26 14.57
N LEU A 164 -10.60 -35.24 15.09
CA LEU A 164 -11.02 -36.04 16.24
C LEU A 164 -10.93 -37.54 15.96
N ASN A 165 -11.31 -37.97 14.76
CA ASN A 165 -11.26 -39.36 14.32
C ASN A 165 -9.83 -39.83 14.03
N GLU A 166 -8.94 -38.96 13.55
CA GLU A 166 -7.51 -39.20 13.41
C GLU A 166 -6.80 -39.27 14.76
N ALA A 167 -7.11 -38.37 15.69
CA ALA A 167 -6.62 -38.44 17.06
C ALA A 167 -7.09 -39.74 17.75
N ARG A 168 -8.35 -40.13 17.56
CA ARG A 168 -8.90 -41.42 18.00
C ARG A 168 -8.25 -42.61 17.29
N ARG A 169 -7.95 -42.52 15.98
CA ARG A 169 -7.23 -43.56 15.22
C ARG A 169 -5.77 -43.71 15.67
N LYS A 170 -5.10 -42.60 16.02
CA LYS A 170 -3.74 -42.60 16.57
C LYS A 170 -3.69 -43.24 17.96
N GLN A 171 -4.74 -43.13 18.76
CA GLN A 171 -4.87 -43.88 20.02
C GLN A 171 -5.22 -45.37 19.83
N ARG A 172 -5.75 -45.77 18.67
CA ARG A 172 -6.33 -47.12 18.46
C ARG A 172 -5.52 -48.07 17.57
N LYS A 173 -4.33 -47.70 17.08
CA LYS A 173 -3.52 -48.59 16.22
C LYS A 173 -2.27 -49.16 16.90
N ARG A 174 -2.43 -50.37 17.45
CA ARG A 174 -1.46 -51.47 17.29
C ARG A 174 -1.92 -52.30 16.08
N ARG A 175 -1.01 -52.52 15.12
CA ARG A 175 -1.07 -53.44 13.98
C ARG A 175 -2.20 -53.22 12.94
N SER A 176 -1.86 -52.50 11.87
CA SER A 176 -2.09 -52.85 10.44
C SER A 176 -1.53 -51.72 9.55
N PRO A 177 -0.70 -52.02 8.52
CA PRO A 177 -0.10 -50.99 7.69
C PRO A 177 -1.18 -50.29 6.85
N PRO A 178 -1.14 -48.96 6.68
CA PRO A 178 -1.91 -48.32 5.64
C PRO A 178 -1.27 -48.64 4.28
N SER A 179 -2.09 -48.89 3.27
CA SER A 179 -1.63 -49.02 1.88
C SER A 179 -0.93 -47.73 1.44
N GLN A 180 0.40 -47.73 1.46
CA GLN A 180 1.29 -46.65 1.01
C GLN A 180 1.44 -46.58 -0.53
N GLY A 181 0.60 -47.27 -1.30
CA GLY A 181 0.79 -47.48 -2.73
C GLY A 181 0.76 -46.22 -3.60
N SER A 182 -0.07 -45.21 -3.29
CA SER A 182 -0.18 -44.01 -4.15
C SER A 182 0.68 -42.82 -3.70
N ARG A 183 1.00 -42.72 -2.39
CA ARG A 183 1.76 -41.58 -1.83
C ARG A 183 3.27 -41.69 -2.06
N ALA A 184 3.84 -42.89 -1.98
CA ALA A 184 5.27 -43.11 -2.22
C ALA A 184 5.66 -42.97 -3.70
N GLN A 185 4.83 -43.49 -4.61
CA GLN A 185 5.09 -43.49 -6.05
C GLN A 185 5.24 -42.09 -6.69
N SER A 186 4.67 -41.04 -6.09
CA SER A 186 4.78 -39.68 -6.66
C SER A 186 6.03 -38.91 -6.20
N VAL A 187 6.56 -39.18 -5.00
CA VAL A 187 7.85 -38.63 -4.56
C VAL A 187 8.99 -39.28 -5.35
N GLU A 188 8.89 -40.60 -5.56
CA GLU A 188 9.83 -41.36 -6.41
C GLU A 188 9.81 -40.86 -7.86
N ARG A 189 8.66 -40.39 -8.37
CA ARG A 189 8.53 -39.95 -9.77
C ARG A 189 9.45 -38.79 -10.14
N PHE A 190 9.70 -37.83 -9.24
CA PHE A 190 10.56 -36.67 -9.52
C PHE A 190 11.99 -36.83 -8.96
N ALA A 191 12.26 -37.89 -8.22
CA ALA A 191 13.59 -38.19 -7.71
C ALA A 191 14.49 -38.70 -8.85
N GLY A 192 15.68 -38.11 -9.02
CA GLY A 192 16.66 -38.52 -10.04
C GLY A 192 16.33 -38.09 -11.47
N GLN A 193 15.31 -37.25 -11.68
CA GLN A 193 14.99 -36.68 -12.98
C GLN A 193 15.86 -35.46 -13.29
N SER A 194 16.23 -35.30 -14.57
CA SER A 194 16.90 -34.09 -15.06
C SER A 194 15.91 -32.94 -15.15
N TRP A 195 16.38 -31.69 -15.04
CA TRP A 195 15.50 -30.52 -15.11
C TRP A 195 16.21 -29.30 -15.70
N THR A 196 15.43 -28.39 -16.28
CA THR A 196 15.89 -27.11 -16.83
C THR A 196 15.22 -25.94 -16.12
N VAL A 197 15.92 -24.81 -16.07
CA VAL A 197 15.37 -23.53 -15.60
C VAL A 197 14.71 -22.86 -16.80
N GLU A 198 13.47 -22.42 -16.60
CA GLU A 198 12.64 -21.80 -17.63
C GLU A 198 12.09 -20.46 -17.10
N PRO A 199 11.70 -19.52 -17.96
CA PRO A 199 11.02 -18.30 -17.51
C PRO A 199 9.66 -18.64 -16.88
N ALA A 200 9.33 -17.96 -15.78
CA ALA A 200 8.07 -18.20 -15.07
C ALA A 200 6.87 -17.67 -15.87
N VAL A 201 5.83 -18.50 -15.98
CA VAL A 201 4.50 -18.08 -16.51
C VAL A 201 3.69 -17.37 -15.43
N GLN A 202 3.82 -17.82 -14.18
CA GLN A 202 3.16 -17.19 -13.03
C GLN A 202 3.98 -16.00 -12.53
N GLY A 203 3.32 -14.87 -12.30
CA GLY A 203 3.95 -13.70 -11.69
C GLY A 203 3.62 -12.38 -12.37
N ASN A 204 4.35 -11.34 -11.97
CA ASN A 204 4.25 -10.00 -12.55
C ASN A 204 5.29 -9.88 -13.68
N GLY A 205 4.86 -10.20 -14.90
CA GLY A 205 5.72 -10.09 -16.09
C GLY A 205 6.18 -8.65 -16.33
N GLY A 206 5.33 -7.67 -16.05
CA GLY A 206 5.68 -6.24 -16.13
C GLY A 206 6.84 -5.85 -15.22
N LEU A 207 6.82 -6.28 -13.95
CA LEU A 207 7.92 -6.07 -13.00
C LEU A 207 9.20 -6.74 -13.48
N THR A 208 9.10 -8.01 -13.91
CA THR A 208 10.25 -8.77 -14.41
C THR A 208 10.89 -8.08 -15.61
N ASN A 209 10.08 -7.62 -16.57
CA ASN A 209 10.55 -6.91 -17.76
C ASN A 209 11.13 -5.52 -17.42
N ALA A 210 10.57 -4.81 -16.45
CA ALA A 210 11.03 -3.49 -16.02
C ALA A 210 12.40 -3.54 -15.32
N CYS A 211 12.65 -4.60 -14.53
CA CYS A 211 13.92 -4.80 -13.83
C CYS A 211 15.04 -5.34 -14.72
N ARG A 212 14.73 -5.90 -15.90
CA ARG A 212 15.71 -6.44 -16.85
C ARG A 212 16.41 -5.34 -17.63
N ASN A 213 17.73 -5.46 -17.72
CA ASN A 213 18.54 -4.63 -18.61
C ASN A 213 18.48 -5.13 -20.06
N ALA A 214 18.39 -4.21 -21.01
CA ALA A 214 18.28 -4.53 -22.43
C ALA A 214 19.58 -5.09 -23.04
N ASP A 215 20.73 -4.78 -22.45
CA ASP A 215 22.06 -5.27 -22.86
C ASP A 215 22.43 -6.62 -22.19
N GLY A 216 21.54 -7.16 -21.35
CA GLY A 216 21.79 -8.40 -20.60
C GLY A 216 22.81 -8.26 -19.47
N SER A 217 23.23 -7.04 -19.13
CA SER A 217 24.11 -6.80 -17.98
C SER A 217 23.40 -7.13 -16.67
N GLU A 218 24.02 -7.98 -15.86
CA GLU A 218 23.55 -8.31 -14.52
C GLU A 218 23.96 -7.21 -13.55
N GLU A 219 22.97 -6.50 -13.01
CA GLU A 219 23.17 -5.77 -11.77
C GLU A 219 23.20 -6.74 -10.59
N ASP A 220 23.75 -6.31 -9.45
CA ASP A 220 23.81 -7.07 -8.21
C ASP A 220 22.40 -7.15 -7.57
N ILE A 221 21.48 -7.87 -8.23
CA ILE A 221 20.08 -8.07 -7.84
C ILE A 221 19.86 -9.53 -7.52
N THR A 222 19.33 -9.82 -6.33
CA THR A 222 18.87 -11.15 -5.96
C THR A 222 17.35 -11.17 -5.88
N TRP A 223 16.69 -12.07 -6.61
CA TRP A 223 15.24 -12.24 -6.54
C TRP A 223 14.86 -13.25 -5.47
N THR A 224 13.87 -12.95 -4.63
CA THR A 224 13.34 -13.89 -3.63
C THR A 224 11.86 -14.17 -3.90
N GLY A 225 11.46 -15.43 -4.05
CA GLY A 225 10.09 -15.79 -4.41
C GLY A 225 9.82 -17.29 -4.47
N THR A 226 8.57 -17.68 -4.76
CA THR A 226 8.22 -19.08 -5.01
C THR A 226 8.48 -19.49 -6.46
N LEU A 227 8.63 -20.79 -6.72
CA LEU A 227 8.91 -21.34 -8.06
C LEU A 227 7.69 -21.33 -9.02
N GLY A 228 6.52 -20.90 -8.56
CA GLY A 228 5.30 -20.90 -9.38
C GLY A 228 4.67 -22.28 -9.60
N PHE A 229 5.03 -23.28 -8.78
CA PHE A 229 4.38 -24.60 -8.77
C PHE A 229 4.47 -25.30 -7.41
N PRO A 230 3.61 -26.30 -7.13
CA PRO A 230 3.59 -27.04 -5.86
C PRO A 230 4.88 -27.82 -5.58
N THR A 231 5.40 -27.71 -4.37
CA THR A 231 6.73 -28.24 -4.03
C THR A 231 6.72 -29.37 -3.00
N ASP A 232 5.58 -29.68 -2.38
CA ASP A 232 5.49 -30.75 -1.37
C ASP A 232 5.75 -32.15 -1.95
N ALA A 233 5.67 -32.30 -3.27
CA ALA A 233 5.98 -33.53 -3.98
C ALA A 233 7.47 -33.75 -4.24
N LEU A 234 8.30 -32.70 -4.13
CA LEU A 234 9.72 -32.78 -4.37
C LEU A 234 10.46 -33.33 -3.13
N PRO A 235 11.42 -34.27 -3.31
CA PRO A 235 12.37 -34.63 -2.26
C PRO A 235 13.22 -33.43 -1.84
N ASP A 236 13.64 -33.39 -0.57
CA ASP A 236 14.43 -32.26 -0.04
C ASP A 236 15.79 -32.13 -0.74
N SER A 237 16.42 -33.24 -1.14
CA SER A 237 17.67 -33.19 -1.93
C SER A 237 17.49 -32.46 -3.27
N VAL A 238 16.36 -32.66 -3.95
CA VAL A 238 16.06 -31.98 -5.23
C VAL A 238 15.77 -30.50 -4.98
N LYS A 239 15.14 -30.15 -3.85
CA LYS A 239 14.93 -28.75 -3.48
C LYS A 239 16.27 -28.06 -3.20
N GLU A 240 17.19 -28.71 -2.50
CA GLU A 240 18.54 -28.20 -2.27
C GLU A 240 19.30 -27.98 -3.58
N ASP A 241 19.30 -28.97 -4.48
CA ASP A 241 19.93 -28.85 -5.81
C ASP A 241 19.35 -27.69 -6.64
N ILE A 242 18.01 -27.52 -6.64
CA ILE A 242 17.34 -26.41 -7.32
C ILE A 242 17.71 -25.07 -6.69
N HIS A 243 17.72 -24.99 -5.36
CA HIS A 243 18.08 -23.79 -4.62
C HIS A 243 19.51 -23.35 -4.93
N ASP A 244 20.49 -24.26 -4.86
CA ASP A 244 21.89 -23.95 -5.11
C ASP A 244 22.11 -23.46 -6.54
N ARG A 245 21.47 -24.10 -7.53
CA ARG A 245 21.60 -23.67 -8.92
C ARG A 245 20.95 -22.31 -9.18
N LEU A 246 19.74 -22.09 -8.69
CA LEU A 246 19.04 -20.81 -8.89
C LEU A 246 19.79 -19.66 -8.22
N LEU A 247 20.34 -19.88 -7.02
CA LEU A 247 21.06 -18.86 -6.29
C LEU A 247 22.38 -18.50 -7.00
N ASN A 248 23.15 -19.51 -7.45
CA ASN A 248 24.48 -19.31 -8.03
C ASN A 248 24.47 -18.90 -9.51
N GLU A 249 23.55 -19.44 -10.33
CA GLU A 249 23.52 -19.20 -11.79
C GLU A 249 22.49 -18.13 -12.20
N TYR A 250 21.46 -17.88 -11.39
CA TYR A 250 20.32 -17.02 -11.75
C TYR A 250 20.04 -15.90 -10.75
N GLN A 251 20.84 -15.77 -9.68
CA GLN A 251 20.62 -14.82 -8.59
C GLN A 251 19.19 -14.88 -8.04
N ALA A 252 18.64 -16.09 -7.93
CA ALA A 252 17.26 -16.33 -7.54
C ALA A 252 17.21 -17.24 -6.30
N ASP A 253 16.56 -16.77 -5.26
CA ASP A 253 16.48 -17.39 -3.96
C ASP A 253 15.05 -17.94 -3.72
N PRO A 254 14.81 -19.25 -3.96
CA PRO A 254 13.50 -19.85 -3.79
C PRO A 254 13.05 -19.94 -2.33
N VAL A 255 11.77 -19.62 -2.13
CA VAL A 255 11.02 -19.82 -0.87
C VAL A 255 10.14 -21.07 -1.04
N TYR A 256 10.46 -22.13 -0.30
CA TYR A 256 9.63 -23.33 -0.25
C TYR A 256 8.52 -23.17 0.78
N ILE A 257 7.29 -23.37 0.35
CA ILE A 257 6.07 -23.19 1.15
C ILE A 257 5.22 -24.44 0.99
N ALA A 258 4.58 -24.88 2.08
CA ALA A 258 3.63 -25.99 2.02
C ALA A 258 2.49 -25.68 1.04
N ASP A 259 2.11 -26.64 0.21
CA ASP A 259 1.12 -26.44 -0.87
C ASP A 259 -0.21 -25.91 -0.31
N LYS A 260 -0.60 -26.41 0.88
CA LYS A 260 -1.80 -26.00 1.60
C LYS A 260 -1.76 -24.53 2.02
N ASP A 261 -0.62 -24.07 2.52
CA ASP A 261 -0.48 -22.70 3.03
C ASP A 261 -0.45 -21.72 1.86
N PHE A 262 0.23 -22.08 0.76
CA PHE A 262 0.22 -21.27 -0.46
C PHE A 262 -1.20 -21.17 -1.05
N GLN A 263 -1.92 -22.28 -1.20
CA GLN A 263 -3.27 -22.25 -1.76
C GLN A 263 -4.24 -21.47 -0.85
N GLY A 264 -4.09 -21.60 0.47
CA GLY A 264 -4.84 -20.81 1.45
C GLY A 264 -4.53 -19.31 1.39
N HIS A 265 -3.26 -18.93 1.24
CA HIS A 265 -2.84 -17.54 1.07
C HIS A 265 -3.33 -16.96 -0.26
N TYR A 266 -3.00 -17.60 -1.38
CA TYR A 266 -3.18 -17.03 -2.71
C TYR A 266 -4.64 -17.09 -3.16
N SER A 267 -5.26 -18.27 -3.14
CA SER A 267 -6.63 -18.46 -3.65
C SER A 267 -7.70 -17.96 -2.67
N LEU A 268 -7.54 -18.22 -1.36
CA LEU A 268 -8.59 -17.91 -0.37
C LEU A 268 -8.48 -16.51 0.24
N PHE A 269 -7.27 -15.98 0.46
CA PHE A 269 -7.12 -14.63 1.04
C PHE A 269 -6.85 -13.59 -0.05
N CYS A 270 -5.80 -13.77 -0.86
CA CYS A 270 -5.38 -12.78 -1.85
C CYS A 270 -6.44 -12.58 -2.95
N LYS A 271 -6.85 -13.64 -3.66
CA LYS A 271 -7.79 -13.53 -4.80
C LYS A 271 -9.24 -13.34 -4.42
N THR A 272 -9.65 -13.87 -3.27
CA THR A 272 -11.04 -13.79 -2.81
C THR A 272 -11.32 -12.54 -1.96
N ILE A 273 -10.37 -12.06 -1.16
CA ILE A 273 -10.59 -10.97 -0.19
C ILE A 273 -9.86 -9.70 -0.61
N LEU A 274 -8.53 -9.74 -0.74
CA LEU A 274 -7.74 -8.53 -1.03
C LEU A 274 -8.01 -8.00 -2.43
N TRP A 275 -7.94 -8.86 -3.44
CA TRP A 275 -8.07 -8.47 -4.85
C TRP A 275 -9.41 -7.76 -5.14
N PRO A 276 -10.59 -8.29 -4.77
CA PRO A 276 -11.84 -7.59 -5.02
C PRO A 276 -11.92 -6.26 -4.26
N VAL A 277 -11.53 -6.24 -2.98
CA VAL A 277 -11.60 -5.02 -2.15
C VAL A 277 -10.69 -3.92 -2.69
N PHE A 278 -9.47 -4.24 -3.10
CA PHE A 278 -8.53 -3.27 -3.66
C PHE A 278 -9.02 -2.69 -5.01
N HIS A 279 -9.88 -3.44 -5.70
CA HIS A 279 -10.54 -3.03 -6.94
C HIS A 279 -12.00 -2.57 -6.74
N TYR A 280 -12.39 -2.20 -5.52
CA TYR A 280 -13.70 -1.63 -5.19
C TYR A 280 -14.88 -2.59 -5.44
N GLN A 281 -14.62 -3.88 -5.45
CA GLN A 281 -15.62 -4.94 -5.52
C GLN A 281 -15.77 -5.55 -4.14
N ILE A 282 -16.68 -4.97 -3.35
CA ILE A 282 -17.01 -5.51 -2.04
C ILE A 282 -17.93 -6.73 -2.26
N PRO A 283 -17.58 -7.93 -1.77
CA PRO A 283 -18.43 -9.09 -1.95
C PRO A 283 -19.80 -8.89 -1.26
N ASP A 284 -20.89 -9.05 -2.01
CA ASP A 284 -22.28 -8.92 -1.52
C ASP A 284 -22.63 -9.94 -0.43
N HIS A 285 -21.91 -11.06 -0.42
CA HIS A 285 -21.92 -12.04 0.66
C HIS A 285 -20.55 -12.06 1.32
N PRO A 286 -20.38 -11.49 2.52
CA PRO A 286 -19.15 -11.70 3.27
C PRO A 286 -19.06 -13.20 3.53
N LYS A 287 -18.12 -13.90 2.86
CA LYS A 287 -17.71 -15.24 3.28
C LYS A 287 -17.51 -15.15 4.80
N SER A 288 -18.13 -16.07 5.56
CA SER A 288 -18.36 -15.89 7.00
C SER A 288 -17.09 -15.43 7.72
N LYS A 289 -17.22 -14.70 8.84
CA LYS A 289 -16.06 -14.28 9.64
C LYS A 289 -15.08 -15.44 9.91
N ALA A 290 -15.60 -16.67 10.09
CA ALA A 290 -14.81 -17.88 10.22
C ALA A 290 -13.95 -18.23 8.98
N TYR A 291 -14.43 -17.97 7.76
CA TYR A 291 -13.66 -18.11 6.52
C TYR A 291 -12.52 -17.08 6.46
N ALA A 292 -12.79 -15.82 6.80
CA ALA A 292 -11.78 -14.76 6.84
C ALA A 292 -10.71 -15.04 7.90
N ASP A 293 -11.12 -15.41 9.12
CA ASP A 293 -10.21 -15.72 10.22
C ASP A 293 -9.33 -16.95 9.91
N HIS A 294 -9.89 -17.97 9.26
CA HIS A 294 -9.13 -19.15 8.84
C HIS A 294 -8.13 -18.84 7.71
N SER A 295 -8.53 -18.04 6.72
CA SER A 295 -7.66 -17.68 5.58
C SER A 295 -6.53 -16.72 5.98
N TRP A 296 -6.76 -15.85 6.98
CA TRP A 296 -5.73 -14.97 7.55
C TRP A 296 -4.51 -15.74 8.09
N GLY A 297 -4.73 -16.90 8.73
CA GLY A 297 -3.64 -17.73 9.25
C GLY A 297 -2.66 -18.18 8.17
N PHE A 298 -3.16 -18.57 7.00
CA PHE A 298 -2.32 -18.91 5.85
C PHE A 298 -1.62 -17.69 5.28
N TYR A 299 -2.31 -16.55 5.22
CA TYR A 299 -1.71 -15.31 4.74
C TYR A 299 -0.48 -14.94 5.57
N LYS A 300 -0.61 -15.01 6.90
CA LYS A 300 0.50 -14.76 7.82
C LYS A 300 1.62 -15.78 7.69
N ALA A 301 1.30 -17.08 7.61
CA ALA A 301 2.31 -18.14 7.50
C ALA A 301 3.23 -17.97 6.27
N VAL A 302 2.65 -17.60 5.12
CA VAL A 302 3.42 -17.29 3.91
C VAL A 302 4.29 -16.04 4.09
N ASN A 303 3.73 -14.96 4.65
CA ASN A 303 4.51 -13.74 4.92
C ASN A 303 5.66 -13.99 5.91
N ASP A 304 5.44 -14.80 6.95
CA ASP A 304 6.46 -15.21 7.93
C ASP A 304 7.58 -16.01 7.25
N ALA A 305 7.25 -16.93 6.33
CA ALA A 305 8.24 -17.71 5.57
C ALA A 305 9.11 -16.82 4.67
N PHE A 306 8.48 -15.86 3.96
CA PHE A 306 9.18 -14.87 3.15
C PHE A 306 10.09 -13.99 4.00
N ALA A 307 9.61 -13.44 5.11
CA ALA A 307 10.40 -12.61 5.99
C ALA A 307 11.59 -13.39 6.58
N ALA A 308 11.40 -14.64 7.00
CA ALA A 308 12.47 -15.50 7.50
C ALA A 308 13.55 -15.74 6.45
N LYS A 309 13.16 -15.98 5.18
CA LYS A 309 14.10 -16.17 4.08
C LYS A 309 14.91 -14.89 3.80
N VAL A 310 14.24 -13.76 3.67
CA VAL A 310 14.91 -12.46 3.44
C VAL A 310 15.89 -12.13 4.57
N VAL A 311 15.52 -12.38 5.83
CA VAL A 311 16.40 -12.15 6.98
C VAL A 311 17.62 -13.09 6.95
N ALA A 312 17.46 -14.33 6.50
CA ALA A 312 18.57 -15.29 6.39
C ALA A 312 19.56 -14.92 5.27
N SER A 313 19.06 -14.38 4.16
CA SER A 313 19.87 -14.01 2.98
C SER A 313 20.47 -12.59 3.05
N TYR A 314 19.99 -11.75 3.98
CA TYR A 314 20.41 -10.36 4.13
C TYR A 314 21.87 -10.21 4.60
N LYS A 315 22.63 -9.34 3.93
CA LYS A 315 23.92 -8.83 4.39
C LYS A 315 23.82 -7.36 4.74
N LYS A 316 24.62 -6.92 5.71
CA LYS A 316 24.62 -5.52 6.15
C LYS A 316 24.94 -4.59 4.97
N GLY A 317 24.04 -3.64 4.72
CA GLY A 317 24.14 -2.68 3.62
C GLY A 317 23.35 -3.05 2.38
N ASP A 318 22.74 -4.24 2.33
CA ASP A 318 21.84 -4.63 1.26
C ASP A 318 20.54 -3.83 1.28
N VAL A 319 19.90 -3.73 0.11
CA VAL A 319 18.61 -3.05 -0.10
C VAL A 319 17.53 -4.10 -0.28
N ILE A 320 16.37 -3.94 0.35
CA ILE A 320 15.25 -4.88 0.25
C ILE A 320 14.05 -4.17 -0.38
N TRP A 321 13.59 -4.65 -1.53
CA TRP A 321 12.39 -4.19 -2.22
C TRP A 321 11.30 -5.26 -2.19
N ILE A 322 10.18 -4.96 -1.54
CA ILE A 322 9.05 -5.88 -1.41
C ILE A 322 7.92 -5.42 -2.32
N HIS A 323 7.33 -6.35 -3.07
CA HIS A 323 6.34 -6.02 -4.09
C HIS A 323 4.96 -6.65 -3.82
N ASP A 324 3.95 -5.78 -3.95
CA ASP A 324 2.54 -6.09 -4.12
C ASP A 324 1.77 -6.62 -2.88
N TYR A 325 0.44 -6.71 -3.02
CA TYR A 325 -0.52 -7.01 -1.95
C TYR A 325 -0.38 -8.42 -1.32
N HIS A 326 0.38 -9.31 -1.94
CA HIS A 326 0.64 -10.65 -1.42
C HIS A 326 1.53 -10.65 -0.16
N LEU A 327 2.38 -9.64 -0.02
CA LEU A 327 3.48 -9.58 0.95
C LEU A 327 3.40 -8.35 1.87
N LEU A 328 2.19 -7.89 2.19
CA LEU A 328 1.98 -6.64 2.95
C LEU A 328 2.56 -6.68 4.37
N LEU A 329 2.74 -7.86 4.96
CA LEU A 329 3.28 -8.00 6.32
C LEU A 329 4.80 -8.08 6.34
N VAL A 330 5.44 -8.45 5.23
CA VAL A 330 6.88 -8.69 5.17
C VAL A 330 7.71 -7.48 5.61
N PRO A 331 7.41 -6.21 5.23
CA PRO A 331 8.25 -5.09 5.64
C PRO A 331 8.34 -4.95 7.16
N GLY A 332 7.20 -5.02 7.86
CA GLY A 332 7.12 -5.01 9.32
C GLY A 332 7.82 -6.20 9.98
N LEU A 333 7.66 -7.40 9.43
CA LEU A 333 8.31 -8.62 9.95
C LEU A 333 9.84 -8.57 9.80
N VAL A 334 10.34 -8.07 8.67
CA VAL A 334 11.78 -7.91 8.42
C VAL A 334 12.35 -6.83 9.34
N ARG A 335 11.68 -5.67 9.47
CA ARG A 335 12.11 -4.57 10.36
C ARG A 335 12.30 -5.02 11.81
N GLN A 336 11.42 -5.90 12.32
CA GLN A 336 11.53 -6.44 13.68
C GLN A 336 12.81 -7.25 13.92
N LYS A 337 13.36 -7.88 12.87
CA LYS A 337 14.60 -8.67 12.94
C LYS A 337 15.82 -7.87 12.51
N LEU A 338 15.65 -6.93 11.59
CA LEU A 338 16.68 -6.10 11.00
C LEU A 338 16.29 -4.61 11.12
N PRO A 339 16.50 -3.99 12.30
CA PRO A 339 16.10 -2.60 12.55
C PRO A 339 16.76 -1.58 11.61
N ASP A 340 18.00 -1.83 11.18
CA ASP A 340 18.79 -0.90 10.35
C ASP A 340 18.70 -1.17 8.84
N ALA A 341 17.90 -2.15 8.40
CA ALA A 341 17.82 -2.53 6.99
C ALA A 341 17.17 -1.44 6.13
N GLN A 342 17.62 -1.30 4.89
CA GLN A 342 17.01 -0.40 3.92
C GLN A 342 15.86 -1.13 3.23
N ILE A 343 14.61 -0.76 3.53
CA ILE A 343 13.41 -1.48 3.09
C ILE A 343 12.51 -0.54 2.28
N GLY A 344 12.25 -0.89 1.02
CA GLY A 344 11.24 -0.29 0.16
C GLY A 344 10.06 -1.24 -0.05
N PHE A 345 8.85 -0.70 -0.14
CA PHE A 345 7.66 -1.44 -0.53
C PHE A 345 6.99 -0.76 -1.73
N PHE A 346 6.63 -1.53 -2.76
CA PHE A 346 5.91 -1.01 -3.94
C PHE A 346 4.60 -1.75 -4.17
N MET A 347 3.49 -1.01 -4.21
CA MET A 347 2.16 -1.54 -4.53
C MET A 347 1.89 -1.46 -6.04
N HIS A 348 1.74 -2.61 -6.71
CA HIS A 348 1.47 -2.66 -8.15
C HIS A 348 -0.01 -2.50 -8.49
N THR A 349 -0.88 -3.09 -7.66
CA THR A 349 -2.33 -2.97 -7.76
C THR A 349 -2.85 -1.59 -7.31
N ALA A 350 -4.12 -1.29 -7.60
CA ALA A 350 -4.78 -0.12 -7.03
C ALA A 350 -4.83 -0.17 -5.49
N PHE A 351 -4.81 1.00 -4.85
CA PHE A 351 -5.04 1.12 -3.40
C PHE A 351 -6.40 1.78 -3.12
N PRO A 352 -7.28 1.13 -2.34
CA PRO A 352 -8.63 1.62 -2.12
C PRO A 352 -8.67 2.79 -1.14
N SER A 353 -9.75 3.57 -1.23
CA SER A 353 -10.01 4.63 -0.26
C SER A 353 -10.21 4.05 1.15
N SER A 354 -10.03 4.89 2.16
CA SER A 354 -10.21 4.48 3.56
C SER A 354 -11.59 3.87 3.86
N GLU A 355 -12.63 4.23 3.12
CA GLU A 355 -13.98 3.68 3.30
C GLU A 355 -14.06 2.21 2.89
N VAL A 356 -13.48 1.88 1.74
CA VAL A 356 -13.43 0.52 1.21
C VAL A 356 -12.40 -0.32 1.98
N PHE A 357 -11.25 0.25 2.32
CA PHE A 357 -10.22 -0.45 3.10
C PHE A 357 -10.73 -0.85 4.50
N ARG A 358 -11.65 -0.07 5.09
CA ARG A 358 -12.29 -0.40 6.39
C ARG A 358 -13.08 -1.71 6.37
N CYS A 359 -13.52 -2.18 5.21
CA CYS A 359 -14.21 -3.46 5.06
C CYS A 359 -13.31 -4.66 5.40
N LEU A 360 -11.99 -4.49 5.37
CA LEU A 360 -11.04 -5.54 5.77
C LEU A 360 -11.02 -5.69 7.30
N ALA A 361 -11.12 -6.94 7.77
CA ALA A 361 -11.05 -7.26 9.19
C ALA A 361 -9.65 -6.99 9.76
N ASN A 362 -8.60 -7.47 9.10
CA ASN A 362 -7.19 -7.36 9.51
C ASN A 362 -6.51 -6.05 9.02
N ARG A 363 -7.28 -4.97 8.89
CA ARG A 363 -6.83 -3.70 8.32
C ARG A 363 -5.67 -3.04 9.08
N LYS A 364 -5.64 -3.16 10.41
CA LYS A 364 -4.58 -2.55 11.24
C LYS A 364 -3.25 -3.27 11.02
N GLU A 365 -3.28 -4.60 10.97
CA GLU A 365 -2.12 -5.45 10.76
C GLU A 365 -1.53 -5.28 9.35
N LEU A 366 -2.38 -5.18 8.32
CA LEU A 366 -1.94 -4.92 6.96
C LEU A 366 -1.22 -3.57 6.83
N LEU A 367 -1.77 -2.50 7.41
CA LEU A 367 -1.12 -1.18 7.41
C LEU A 367 0.16 -1.18 8.23
N GLY A 368 0.14 -1.77 9.43
CA GLY A 368 1.34 -1.90 10.27
C GLY A 368 2.46 -2.70 9.60
N GLY A 369 2.09 -3.71 8.80
CA GLY A 369 3.02 -4.45 7.95
C GLY A 369 3.72 -3.57 6.91
N MET A 370 2.94 -2.78 6.16
CA MET A 370 3.47 -1.87 5.13
C MET A 370 4.37 -0.78 5.74
N LEU A 371 3.97 -0.27 6.90
CA LEU A 371 4.68 0.77 7.64
C LEU A 371 6.01 0.33 8.25
N GLY A 372 6.42 -0.94 8.11
CA GLY A 372 7.79 -1.34 8.45
C GLY A 372 8.86 -0.90 7.44
N ALA A 373 8.44 -0.45 6.25
CA ALA A 373 9.33 0.05 5.20
C ALA A 373 9.83 1.48 5.51
N ASN A 374 11.01 1.84 4.99
CA ASN A 374 11.46 3.24 4.96
C ASN A 374 10.68 4.06 3.92
N LEU A 375 10.37 3.43 2.79
CA LEU A 375 9.65 4.04 1.67
C LEU A 375 8.52 3.12 1.20
N VAL A 376 7.29 3.65 1.17
CA VAL A 376 6.11 3.00 0.57
C VAL A 376 5.77 3.74 -0.72
N ALA A 377 5.71 3.02 -1.84
CA ALA A 377 5.51 3.59 -3.16
C ALA A 377 4.28 3.00 -3.86
N PHE A 378 3.58 3.84 -4.63
CA PHE A 378 2.37 3.50 -5.38
C PHE A 378 2.48 3.88 -6.86
N GLN A 379 1.57 3.36 -7.69
CA GLN A 379 1.51 3.69 -9.13
C GLN A 379 1.14 5.16 -9.41
N THR A 380 0.21 5.71 -8.63
CA THR A 380 -0.35 7.06 -8.83
C THR A 380 -0.41 7.83 -7.51
N ASP A 381 -0.48 9.16 -7.62
CA ASP A 381 -0.63 10.05 -6.46
C ASP A 381 -1.95 9.80 -5.71
N GLU A 382 -3.03 9.49 -6.44
CA GLU A 382 -4.34 9.14 -5.85
C GLU A 382 -4.20 7.98 -4.83
N TYR A 383 -3.48 6.92 -5.20
CA TYR A 383 -3.29 5.76 -4.32
C TYR A 383 -2.39 6.08 -3.12
N ALA A 384 -1.37 6.91 -3.30
CA ALA A 384 -0.54 7.41 -2.21
C ALA A 384 -1.36 8.24 -1.20
N GLN A 385 -2.23 9.13 -1.69
CA GLN A 385 -3.13 9.92 -0.84
C GLN A 385 -4.15 9.03 -0.11
N HIS A 386 -4.74 8.04 -0.78
CA HIS A 386 -5.62 7.07 -0.14
C HIS A 386 -4.92 6.32 0.99
N PHE A 387 -3.65 5.92 0.81
CA PHE A 387 -2.85 5.28 1.85
C PHE A 387 -2.61 6.20 3.05
N LEU A 388 -2.18 7.44 2.83
CA LEU A 388 -1.96 8.44 3.88
C LEU A 388 -3.23 8.70 4.70
N GLN A 389 -4.37 8.91 4.01
CA GLN A 389 -5.68 9.10 4.65
C GLN A 389 -6.11 7.85 5.44
N THR A 390 -5.84 6.66 4.90
CA THR A 390 -6.17 5.39 5.55
C THR A 390 -5.34 5.19 6.82
N CYS A 391 -4.05 5.50 6.79
CA CYS A 391 -3.19 5.48 7.97
C CYS A 391 -3.67 6.46 9.04
N SER A 392 -3.92 7.72 8.67
CA SER A 392 -4.46 8.74 9.59
C SER A 392 -5.77 8.30 10.24
N ARG A 393 -6.73 7.79 9.45
CA ARG A 393 -8.06 7.42 9.96
C ARG A 393 -8.07 6.15 10.81
N LEU A 394 -7.27 5.14 10.45
CA LEU A 394 -7.36 3.81 11.07
C LEU A 394 -6.33 3.56 12.16
N LEU A 395 -5.14 4.15 12.01
CA LEU A 395 -4.06 4.06 12.99
C LEU A 395 -3.96 5.32 13.84
N THR A 396 -4.71 6.39 13.52
CA THR A 396 -4.71 7.66 14.28
C THR A 396 -3.31 8.24 14.44
N VAL A 397 -2.53 8.10 13.38
CA VAL A 397 -1.16 8.61 13.24
C VAL A 397 -1.19 9.89 12.42
N GLU A 398 -0.22 10.77 12.64
CA GLU A 398 -0.08 11.98 11.85
C GLU A 398 0.40 11.62 10.44
N ALA A 399 -0.44 11.90 9.44
CA ALA A 399 -0.08 11.75 8.04
C ALA A 399 0.20 13.14 7.45
N THR A 400 1.45 13.34 7.04
CA THR A 400 1.90 14.55 6.33
C THR A 400 1.88 14.29 4.82
N VAL A 401 2.15 15.33 4.02
CA VAL A 401 2.31 15.19 2.56
C VAL A 401 3.48 14.26 2.20
N GLN A 402 4.51 14.20 3.03
CA GLN A 402 5.73 13.42 2.76
C GLN A 402 5.63 11.96 3.20
N GLY A 403 4.69 11.63 4.07
CA GLY A 403 4.66 10.32 4.73
C GLY A 403 3.91 10.29 6.04
N VAL A 404 4.05 9.15 6.73
CA VAL A 404 3.38 8.85 7.99
C VAL A 404 4.38 8.95 9.14
N GLN A 405 4.05 9.75 10.15
CA GLN A 405 4.86 9.89 11.36
C GLN A 405 4.39 8.90 12.43
N LEU A 406 5.24 7.94 12.75
CA LEU A 406 5.04 6.98 13.85
C LEU A 406 5.78 7.46 15.10
N GLU A 407 5.59 6.74 16.20
CA GLU A 407 6.26 7.04 17.48
C GLU A 407 7.76 6.80 17.45
N ASP A 408 8.18 5.77 16.72
CA ASP A 408 9.54 5.28 16.65
C ASP A 408 10.27 5.74 15.37
N HIS A 409 9.58 5.89 14.25
CA HIS A 409 10.19 6.30 12.98
C HIS A 409 9.22 7.06 12.06
N PHE A 410 9.74 7.59 10.95
CA PHE A 410 8.94 8.20 9.90
C PHE A 410 8.97 7.30 8.65
N VAL A 411 7.82 7.14 7.99
CA VAL A 411 7.69 6.33 6.79
C VAL A 411 7.37 7.24 5.62
N ASN A 412 8.29 7.36 4.68
CA ASN A 412 8.06 8.20 3.50
C ASN A 412 7.09 7.50 2.54
N VAL A 413 6.22 8.29 1.92
CA VAL A 413 5.28 7.81 0.90
C VAL A 413 5.58 8.52 -0.42
N THR A 414 5.67 7.78 -1.51
CA THR A 414 5.90 8.33 -2.84
C THR A 414 5.05 7.63 -3.90
N HIS A 415 5.11 8.11 -5.14
CA HIS A 415 4.48 7.46 -6.28
C HIS A 415 5.43 7.44 -7.47
N ALA A 416 5.47 6.33 -8.18
CA ALA A 416 6.22 6.17 -9.41
C ALA A 416 5.51 5.12 -10.28
N ALA A 417 5.02 5.55 -11.44
CA ALA A 417 4.35 4.65 -12.36
C ALA A 417 5.32 3.69 -13.02
N ILE A 418 5.02 2.40 -12.98
CA ILE A 418 5.80 1.39 -13.71
C ILE A 418 5.65 1.59 -15.23
N GLY A 419 6.79 1.50 -15.93
CA GLY A 419 6.87 1.60 -17.39
C GLY A 419 7.33 0.30 -18.04
N ILE A 420 7.23 0.26 -19.37
CA ILE A 420 7.69 -0.86 -20.20
C ILE A 420 9.20 -0.78 -20.46
N ASN A 421 9.77 -1.84 -21.05
CA ASN A 421 11.12 -1.84 -21.62
C ASN A 421 11.04 -1.75 -23.16
N PRO A 422 11.16 -0.54 -23.75
CA PRO A 422 10.99 -0.34 -25.19
C PRO A 422 12.00 -1.12 -26.05
N ALA A 423 13.23 -1.28 -25.56
CA ALA A 423 14.30 -1.95 -26.32
C ALA A 423 13.99 -3.45 -26.53
N LEU A 424 13.58 -4.15 -25.47
CA LEU A 424 13.22 -5.56 -25.57
C LEU A 424 11.95 -5.79 -26.42
N ILE A 425 10.98 -4.89 -26.34
CA ILE A 425 9.77 -4.97 -27.18
C ILE A 425 10.13 -4.71 -28.65
N HIS A 426 11.03 -3.77 -28.92
CA HIS A 426 11.51 -3.51 -30.27
C HIS A 426 12.17 -4.75 -30.88
N GLU A 427 13.08 -5.39 -30.14
CA GLU A 427 13.75 -6.63 -30.55
C GLU A 427 12.73 -7.74 -30.83
N ALA A 428 11.80 -7.98 -29.91
CA ALA A 428 10.77 -9.01 -30.08
C ALA A 428 9.83 -8.74 -31.27
N ARG A 429 9.59 -7.47 -31.60
CA ARG A 429 8.76 -7.10 -32.77
C ARG A 429 9.46 -7.34 -34.12
N GLN A 430 10.79 -7.45 -34.14
CA GLN A 430 11.55 -7.79 -35.35
C GLN A 430 11.57 -9.29 -35.66
N ASP A 431 10.98 -10.13 -34.80
CA ASP A 431 10.90 -11.56 -35.04
C ASP A 431 10.09 -11.87 -36.32
N ALA A 432 10.57 -12.85 -37.10
CA ALA A 432 9.96 -13.23 -38.36
C ALA A 432 8.52 -13.75 -38.17
N GLU A 433 8.27 -14.49 -37.08
CA GLU A 433 6.94 -15.01 -36.75
C GLU A 433 5.95 -13.87 -36.46
N VAL A 434 6.40 -12.77 -35.82
CA VAL A 434 5.57 -11.57 -35.61
C VAL A 434 5.20 -10.93 -36.94
N GLN A 435 6.16 -10.77 -37.84
CA GLN A 435 5.93 -10.15 -39.16
C GLN A 435 4.97 -10.98 -40.02
N GLU A 436 5.08 -12.31 -39.97
CA GLU A 436 4.16 -13.22 -40.65
C GLU A 436 2.72 -13.08 -40.11
N TRP A 437 2.54 -12.99 -38.79
CA TRP A 437 1.23 -12.75 -38.20
C TRP A 437 0.66 -11.37 -38.53
N VAL A 438 1.50 -10.33 -38.57
CA VAL A 438 1.10 -8.99 -39.00
C VAL A 438 0.53 -9.03 -40.43
N GLN A 439 1.21 -9.72 -41.36
CA GLN A 439 0.74 -9.88 -42.72
C GLN A 439 -0.57 -10.70 -42.77
N THR A 440 -0.60 -11.85 -42.10
CA THR A 440 -1.77 -12.75 -42.07
C THR A 440 -3.03 -12.06 -41.56
N ILE A 441 -2.92 -11.30 -40.46
CA ILE A 441 -4.06 -10.57 -39.89
C ILE A 441 -4.44 -9.40 -40.80
N GLY A 442 -3.46 -8.72 -41.41
CA GLY A 442 -3.67 -7.64 -42.37
C GLY A 442 -4.46 -8.08 -43.60
N GLU A 443 -4.09 -9.22 -44.20
CA GLU A 443 -4.78 -9.80 -45.36
C GLU A 443 -6.20 -10.27 -45.00
N ARG A 444 -6.35 -10.94 -43.84
CA ARG A 444 -7.65 -11.46 -43.39
C ARG A 444 -8.71 -10.38 -43.18
N TYR A 445 -8.31 -9.21 -42.71
CA TYR A 445 -9.21 -8.10 -42.37
C TYR A 445 -9.02 -6.89 -43.29
N GLU A 446 -8.56 -7.13 -44.52
CA GLU A 446 -8.41 -6.08 -45.52
C GLU A 446 -9.74 -5.31 -45.72
N GLY A 447 -9.64 -3.98 -45.79
CA GLY A 447 -10.80 -3.09 -45.92
C GLY A 447 -11.67 -2.95 -44.67
N LYS A 448 -11.36 -3.65 -43.57
CA LYS A 448 -12.07 -3.55 -42.29
C LYS A 448 -11.23 -2.79 -41.25
N LYS A 449 -11.91 -2.30 -40.21
CA LYS A 449 -11.30 -1.66 -39.04
C LYS A 449 -11.22 -2.64 -37.88
N ILE A 450 -10.03 -2.80 -37.32
CA ILE A 450 -9.79 -3.76 -36.23
C ILE A 450 -9.74 -3.02 -34.89
N ILE A 451 -10.67 -3.34 -33.99
CA ILE A 451 -10.61 -2.95 -32.59
C ILE A 451 -10.05 -4.13 -31.81
N VAL A 452 -8.99 -3.93 -31.05
CA VAL A 452 -8.37 -4.98 -30.22
C VAL A 452 -8.67 -4.72 -28.75
N ALA A 453 -8.95 -5.79 -28.03
CA ALA A 453 -9.12 -5.81 -26.59
C ALA A 453 -8.50 -7.10 -26.03
N ILE A 454 -7.60 -6.97 -25.05
CA ILE A 454 -6.87 -8.09 -24.46
C ILE A 454 -6.94 -7.94 -22.96
N ASP A 455 -7.74 -8.78 -22.32
CA ASP A 455 -8.06 -8.63 -20.91
C ASP A 455 -8.17 -10.00 -20.23
N LYS A 456 -7.82 -10.05 -18.95
CA LYS A 456 -8.19 -11.18 -18.10
C LYS A 456 -9.70 -11.20 -17.91
N LEU A 457 -10.29 -12.39 -17.97
CA LEU A 457 -11.72 -12.53 -17.74
C LEU A 457 -12.00 -12.57 -16.23
N ASP A 458 -11.98 -11.39 -15.62
CA ASP A 458 -12.36 -11.18 -14.24
C ASP A 458 -13.43 -10.08 -14.14
N ASN A 459 -14.00 -9.91 -12.94
CA ASN A 459 -15.03 -8.90 -12.72
C ASN A 459 -14.50 -7.47 -12.80
N VAL A 460 -13.18 -7.26 -12.77
CA VAL A 460 -12.52 -5.96 -12.64
C VAL A 460 -12.12 -5.38 -14.01
N ARG A 461 -11.75 -6.21 -14.99
CA ARG A 461 -11.32 -5.76 -16.34
C ARG A 461 -12.45 -5.23 -17.22
N GLY A 462 -13.70 -5.38 -16.79
CA GLY A 462 -14.86 -4.75 -17.45
C GLY A 462 -15.17 -5.31 -18.85
N VAL A 463 -14.82 -6.57 -19.14
CA VAL A 463 -15.12 -7.23 -20.44
C VAL A 463 -16.61 -7.20 -20.74
N ARG A 464 -17.46 -7.45 -19.74
CA ARG A 464 -18.92 -7.38 -19.86
C ARG A 464 -19.37 -5.99 -20.35
N GLN A 465 -18.90 -4.93 -19.69
CA GLN A 465 -19.23 -3.55 -20.00
C GLN A 465 -18.79 -3.18 -21.43
N LYS A 466 -17.58 -3.62 -21.82
CA LYS A 466 -17.03 -3.44 -23.18
C LYS A 466 -17.93 -4.03 -24.26
N LEU A 467 -18.37 -5.28 -24.08
CA LEU A 467 -19.20 -5.98 -25.06
C LEU A 467 -20.60 -5.35 -25.16
N LEU A 468 -21.20 -4.93 -24.04
CA LEU A 468 -22.49 -4.22 -24.05
C LEU A 468 -22.39 -2.87 -24.78
N ALA A 469 -21.30 -2.13 -24.59
CA ALA A 469 -21.07 -0.90 -25.32
C ALA A 469 -20.83 -1.15 -26.82
N TYR A 470 -20.16 -2.25 -27.17
CA TYR A 470 -19.94 -2.62 -28.57
C TYR A 470 -21.25 -3.02 -29.27
N GLU A 471 -22.09 -3.80 -28.59
CA GLU A 471 -23.45 -4.10 -29.06
C GLU A 471 -24.26 -2.81 -29.32
N LEU A 472 -24.20 -1.86 -28.39
CA LEU A 472 -24.88 -0.57 -28.53
C LEU A 472 -24.31 0.26 -29.69
N PHE A 473 -23.00 0.22 -29.92
CA PHE A 473 -22.33 0.88 -31.04
C PHE A 473 -22.82 0.33 -32.39
N LEU A 474 -22.87 -1.00 -32.56
CA LEU A 474 -23.38 -1.65 -33.77
C LEU A 474 -24.87 -1.36 -34.01
N ASN A 475 -25.65 -1.24 -32.93
CA ASN A 475 -27.05 -0.85 -33.01
C ASN A 475 -27.21 0.59 -33.52
N LYS A 476 -26.52 1.54 -32.86
CA LYS A 476 -26.65 2.99 -33.08
C LYS A 476 -26.04 3.47 -34.40
N TYR A 477 -25.01 2.79 -34.90
CA TYR A 477 -24.29 3.17 -36.13
C TYR A 477 -24.28 2.04 -37.16
N PRO A 478 -25.37 1.88 -37.95
CA PRO A 478 -25.48 0.83 -38.95
C PRO A 478 -24.37 0.85 -40.01
N GLU A 479 -23.78 2.01 -40.27
CA GLU A 479 -22.68 2.19 -41.22
C GLU A 479 -21.42 1.38 -40.88
N TRP A 480 -21.25 1.01 -39.61
CA TRP A 480 -20.08 0.28 -39.12
C TRP A 480 -20.27 -1.24 -39.08
N ARG A 481 -21.51 -1.75 -39.19
CA ARG A 481 -21.86 -3.17 -38.94
C ARG A 481 -21.06 -4.20 -39.75
N GLU A 482 -20.66 -3.86 -40.97
CA GLU A 482 -19.88 -4.77 -41.84
C GLU A 482 -18.43 -4.31 -42.03
N ARG A 483 -18.05 -3.16 -41.45
CA ARG A 483 -16.77 -2.50 -41.63
C ARG A 483 -15.84 -2.59 -40.43
N VAL A 484 -16.32 -3.05 -39.28
CA VAL A 484 -15.56 -3.12 -38.02
C VAL A 484 -15.53 -4.54 -37.47
N VAL A 485 -14.41 -4.92 -36.87
CA VAL A 485 -14.28 -6.19 -36.15
C VAL A 485 -13.66 -5.91 -34.79
N LEU A 486 -14.33 -6.35 -33.72
CA LEU A 486 -13.76 -6.38 -32.37
C LEU A 486 -13.12 -7.75 -32.13
N ILE A 487 -11.82 -7.77 -31.91
CA ILE A 487 -11.09 -8.96 -31.47
C ILE A 487 -10.89 -8.85 -29.96
N GLN A 488 -11.68 -9.61 -29.21
CA GLN A 488 -11.57 -9.71 -27.76
C GLN A 488 -10.84 -11.01 -27.39
N VAL A 489 -9.62 -10.86 -26.91
CA VAL A 489 -8.85 -11.96 -26.29
C VAL A 489 -9.17 -11.95 -24.80
N ALA A 490 -9.89 -12.97 -24.35
CA ALA A 490 -10.28 -13.18 -22.97
C ALA A 490 -9.37 -14.24 -22.34
N ILE A 491 -8.35 -13.78 -21.64
CA ILE A 491 -7.41 -14.65 -20.93
C ILE A 491 -8.19 -15.34 -19.80
N SER A 492 -8.29 -16.67 -19.87
CA SER A 492 -9.15 -17.45 -18.98
C SER A 492 -8.78 -17.24 -17.51
N THR A 493 -9.77 -17.14 -16.63
CA THR A 493 -9.56 -17.33 -15.19
C THR A 493 -10.63 -18.31 -14.71
N ASN A 494 -10.26 -19.27 -13.86
CA ASN A 494 -11.19 -20.30 -13.38
C ASN A 494 -12.14 -19.78 -12.28
N GLU A 495 -12.09 -18.49 -11.94
CA GLU A 495 -12.64 -17.97 -10.69
C GLU A 495 -14.12 -17.50 -10.79
N HIS A 496 -14.69 -17.32 -12.00
CA HIS A 496 -16.02 -16.71 -12.15
C HIS A 496 -16.92 -17.35 -13.22
N THR A 497 -17.56 -18.48 -12.89
CA THR A 497 -18.53 -19.15 -13.78
C THR A 497 -19.71 -18.25 -14.16
N GLU A 498 -20.20 -17.39 -13.26
CA GLU A 498 -21.33 -16.49 -13.53
C GLU A 498 -21.01 -15.39 -14.55
N LEU A 499 -19.82 -14.78 -14.41
CA LEU A 499 -19.33 -13.78 -15.36
C LEU A 499 -19.15 -14.42 -16.75
N LEU A 500 -18.59 -15.63 -16.79
CA LEU A 500 -18.40 -16.40 -18.00
C LEU A 500 -19.72 -16.62 -18.75
N THR A 501 -20.77 -17.08 -18.05
CA THR A 501 -22.10 -17.27 -18.65
C THR A 501 -22.65 -15.95 -19.19
N THR A 502 -22.59 -14.89 -18.38
CA THR A 502 -23.09 -13.56 -18.78
C THR A 502 -22.38 -13.03 -20.03
N VAL A 503 -21.05 -13.18 -20.10
CA VAL A 503 -20.24 -12.76 -21.24
C VAL A 503 -20.56 -13.60 -22.47
N ALA A 504 -20.68 -14.93 -22.32
CA ALA A 504 -21.03 -15.83 -23.42
C ALA A 504 -22.42 -15.52 -24.00
N ASP A 505 -23.39 -15.17 -23.15
CA ASP A 505 -24.73 -14.76 -23.58
C ASP A 505 -24.68 -13.46 -24.41
N ILE A 506 -23.87 -12.49 -23.99
CA ILE A 506 -23.67 -11.24 -24.74
C ILE A 506 -23.00 -11.52 -26.09
N CYS A 507 -21.94 -12.33 -26.11
CA CYS A 507 -21.26 -12.70 -27.37
C CYS A 507 -22.24 -13.38 -28.34
N THR A 508 -23.00 -14.36 -27.87
CA THR A 508 -23.99 -15.09 -28.67
C THR A 508 -25.06 -14.14 -29.19
N ARG A 509 -25.51 -13.17 -28.38
CA ARG A 509 -26.48 -12.17 -28.81
C ARG A 509 -25.94 -11.27 -29.91
N ILE A 510 -24.72 -10.74 -29.77
CA ILE A 510 -24.06 -9.92 -30.80
C ILE A 510 -23.94 -10.70 -32.10
N ASP A 511 -23.43 -11.93 -32.04
CA ASP A 511 -23.24 -12.76 -33.23
C ASP A 511 -24.59 -13.11 -33.89
N SER A 512 -25.62 -13.42 -33.12
CA SER A 512 -26.95 -13.75 -33.67
C SER A 512 -27.61 -12.60 -34.43
N VAL A 513 -27.34 -11.35 -34.06
CA VAL A 513 -27.98 -10.16 -34.63
C VAL A 513 -27.16 -9.58 -35.78
N TYR A 514 -25.83 -9.59 -35.67
CA TYR A 514 -24.95 -8.82 -36.55
C TYR A 514 -23.99 -9.68 -37.40
N CYS A 515 -23.84 -10.98 -37.12
CA CYS A 515 -23.01 -11.85 -37.95
C CYS A 515 -23.71 -12.17 -39.28
N THR A 516 -22.96 -12.09 -40.37
CA THR A 516 -23.39 -12.51 -41.71
C THR A 516 -22.45 -13.59 -42.24
N LEU A 517 -22.79 -14.21 -43.37
CA LEU A 517 -21.92 -15.19 -44.05
C LEU A 517 -20.54 -14.62 -44.41
N ALA A 518 -20.44 -13.31 -44.64
CA ALA A 518 -19.22 -12.63 -45.08
C ALA A 518 -18.54 -11.81 -43.96
N HIS A 519 -19.21 -11.61 -42.83
CA HIS A 519 -18.74 -10.70 -41.80
C HIS A 519 -19.07 -11.20 -40.38
N GLN A 520 -18.03 -11.37 -39.57
CA GLN A 520 -18.14 -11.62 -38.13
C GLN A 520 -17.71 -10.35 -37.38
N PRO A 521 -18.62 -9.64 -36.70
CA PRO A 521 -18.31 -8.36 -36.06
C PRO A 521 -17.57 -8.54 -34.73
N LEU A 522 -17.69 -9.70 -34.07
CA LEU A 522 -17.03 -10.01 -32.80
C LEU A 522 -16.26 -11.32 -32.92
N VAL A 523 -14.95 -11.27 -32.70
CA VAL A 523 -14.09 -12.44 -32.55
C VAL A 523 -13.73 -12.56 -31.08
N PHE A 524 -14.46 -13.42 -30.37
CA PHE A 524 -14.23 -13.67 -28.94
C PHE A 524 -13.35 -14.91 -28.76
N LEU A 525 -12.11 -14.71 -28.33
CA LEU A 525 -11.13 -15.76 -28.11
C LEU A 525 -10.96 -16.02 -26.62
N LYS A 526 -11.61 -17.08 -26.12
CA LYS A 526 -11.41 -17.58 -24.74
C LYS A 526 -10.20 -18.53 -24.68
N GLN A 527 -9.05 -18.04 -25.10
CA GLN A 527 -7.80 -18.80 -25.10
C GLN A 527 -6.60 -17.87 -24.96
N ASP A 528 -5.48 -18.44 -24.55
CA ASP A 528 -4.19 -17.77 -24.65
C ASP A 528 -3.73 -17.74 -26.10
N ILE A 529 -3.11 -16.62 -26.46
CA ILE A 529 -2.52 -16.38 -27.78
C ILE A 529 -1.01 -16.35 -27.68
N ASP A 530 -0.34 -16.64 -28.79
CA ASP A 530 1.10 -16.59 -28.90
C ASP A 530 1.67 -15.20 -28.64
N PHE A 531 2.87 -15.13 -28.07
CA PHE A 531 3.54 -13.85 -27.85
C PHE A 531 3.69 -13.09 -29.18
N SER A 532 3.99 -13.83 -30.26
CA SER A 532 4.08 -13.29 -31.62
C SER A 532 2.73 -12.74 -32.12
N GLN A 533 1.64 -13.48 -31.89
CA GLN A 533 0.28 -13.03 -32.21
C GLN A 533 -0.14 -11.81 -31.39
N TYR A 534 0.25 -11.75 -30.12
CA TYR A 534 -0.01 -10.62 -29.23
C TYR A 534 0.60 -9.32 -29.78
N LEU A 535 1.90 -9.33 -30.10
CA LEU A 535 2.56 -8.16 -30.70
C LEU A 535 2.00 -7.80 -32.07
N ALA A 536 1.66 -8.81 -32.88
CA ALA A 536 1.04 -8.59 -34.18
C ALA A 536 -0.32 -7.88 -34.04
N LEU A 537 -1.18 -8.33 -33.10
CA LEU A 537 -2.47 -7.70 -32.81
C LEU A 537 -2.32 -6.24 -32.39
N LEU A 538 -1.38 -5.94 -31.49
CA LEU A 538 -1.11 -4.56 -31.07
C LEU A 538 -0.62 -3.68 -32.23
N THR A 539 0.09 -4.25 -33.20
CA THR A 539 0.64 -3.54 -34.35
C THR A 539 -0.44 -3.26 -35.43
N VAL A 540 -1.34 -4.21 -35.70
CA VAL A 540 -2.34 -4.09 -36.78
C VAL A 540 -3.65 -3.40 -36.36
N ALA A 541 -3.88 -3.21 -35.06
CA ALA A 541 -5.11 -2.61 -34.56
C ALA A 541 -5.32 -1.17 -35.06
N ASP A 542 -6.56 -0.85 -35.45
CA ASP A 542 -7.02 0.52 -35.71
C ASP A 542 -7.45 1.24 -34.42
N ALA A 543 -7.74 0.50 -33.33
CA ALA A 543 -7.90 1.04 -31.98
C ALA A 543 -7.67 -0.05 -30.93
N LEU A 544 -7.08 0.30 -29.78
CA LEU A 544 -7.05 -0.53 -28.57
C LEU A 544 -8.08 -0.05 -27.56
N VAL A 545 -8.82 -0.96 -26.93
CA VAL A 545 -9.83 -0.65 -25.91
C VAL A 545 -9.51 -1.31 -24.58
N ILE A 546 -9.29 -0.49 -23.56
CA ILE A 546 -9.12 -0.91 -22.17
C ILE A 546 -10.25 -0.30 -21.34
N SER A 547 -11.12 -1.14 -20.79
CA SER A 547 -12.30 -0.73 -20.03
C SER A 547 -12.31 -1.27 -18.60
N SER A 548 -11.11 -1.42 -18.00
CA SER A 548 -10.94 -1.82 -16.61
C SER A 548 -11.75 -0.91 -15.69
N LEU A 549 -12.52 -1.50 -14.78
CA LEU A 549 -13.34 -0.79 -13.80
C LEU A 549 -12.49 -0.11 -12.73
N ARG A 550 -11.37 -0.73 -12.38
CA ARG A 550 -10.31 -0.18 -11.53
C ARG A 550 -9.04 -0.95 -11.83
N ASP A 551 -7.90 -0.28 -11.94
CA ASP A 551 -6.64 -0.96 -12.24
C ASP A 551 -5.45 -0.13 -11.75
N GLY A 552 -4.43 -0.80 -11.20
CA GLY A 552 -3.23 -0.13 -10.69
C GLY A 552 -2.42 0.54 -11.80
N MET A 553 -2.11 -0.22 -12.85
CA MET A 553 -1.46 0.25 -14.07
C MET A 553 -1.75 -0.73 -15.20
N ASN A 554 -1.97 -0.25 -16.42
CA ASN A 554 -2.20 -1.12 -17.57
C ASN A 554 -1.04 -1.02 -18.57
N LEU A 555 -0.13 -1.99 -18.53
CA LEU A 555 1.07 -2.01 -19.38
C LEU A 555 0.75 -2.35 -20.84
N THR A 556 -0.31 -3.10 -21.12
CA THR A 556 -0.80 -3.35 -22.49
C THR A 556 -1.03 -2.04 -23.25
N ALA A 557 -1.52 -1.00 -22.56
CA ALA A 557 -1.67 0.34 -23.14
C ALA A 557 -0.32 0.93 -23.61
N HIS A 558 0.71 0.80 -22.79
CA HIS A 558 2.06 1.33 -23.08
C HIS A 558 2.71 0.54 -24.23
N GLU A 559 2.59 -0.79 -24.19
CA GLU A 559 3.08 -1.69 -25.25
C GLU A 559 2.41 -1.39 -26.59
N TYR A 560 1.09 -1.12 -26.58
CA TYR A 560 0.35 -0.71 -27.77
C TYR A 560 0.82 0.63 -28.34
N ILE A 561 0.95 1.66 -27.50
CA ILE A 561 1.44 2.98 -27.94
C ILE A 561 2.81 2.83 -28.60
N PHE A 562 3.70 2.02 -28.03
CA PHE A 562 5.02 1.76 -28.59
C PHE A 562 4.95 1.01 -29.93
N CYS A 563 4.03 0.05 -30.09
CA CYS A 563 3.84 -0.68 -31.36
C CYS A 563 3.20 0.17 -32.47
N GLN A 564 2.65 1.35 -32.17
CA GLN A 564 1.91 2.22 -33.11
C GLN A 564 2.78 3.26 -33.83
N ASP A 565 4.10 3.02 -33.94
CA ASP A 565 5.09 3.89 -34.60
C ASP A 565 5.08 3.86 -36.14
N GLY A 566 4.30 2.97 -36.75
CA GLY A 566 4.23 2.78 -38.20
C GLY A 566 5.42 2.07 -38.85
N LYS A 567 6.38 1.53 -38.07
CA LYS A 567 7.56 0.82 -38.63
C LYS A 567 7.32 -0.67 -38.88
N GLY A 568 6.49 -1.30 -38.06
CA GLY A 568 6.24 -2.75 -38.10
C GLY A 568 4.90 -3.15 -38.73
N GLY A 569 4.18 -2.23 -39.37
CA GLY A 569 2.90 -2.52 -40.02
C GLY A 569 2.38 -1.32 -40.82
N PRO A 570 1.33 -1.54 -41.66
CA PRO A 570 0.77 -0.49 -42.51
C PRO A 570 -0.02 0.57 -41.74
N LYS A 571 -0.40 0.28 -40.49
CA LYS A 571 -1.14 1.18 -39.60
C LYS A 571 -0.17 1.96 -38.72
N LYS A 572 -0.51 3.22 -38.44
CA LYS A 572 0.27 4.10 -37.58
C LYS A 572 -0.64 5.00 -36.75
N HIS A 573 -0.17 5.34 -35.56
CA HIS A 573 -0.79 6.32 -34.68
C HIS A 573 -2.26 5.99 -34.34
N SER A 574 -2.63 4.71 -34.33
CA SER A 574 -4.00 4.31 -34.02
C SER A 574 -4.39 4.75 -32.60
N PRO A 575 -5.62 5.26 -32.38
CA PRO A 575 -6.05 5.76 -31.09
C PRO A 575 -6.12 4.69 -29.99
N LEU A 576 -5.97 5.14 -28.75
CA LEU A 576 -6.16 4.37 -27.53
C LEU A 576 -7.46 4.82 -26.85
N ILE A 577 -8.38 3.89 -26.61
CA ILE A 577 -9.56 4.09 -25.78
C ILE A 577 -9.26 3.49 -24.40
N LEU A 578 -9.29 4.31 -23.36
CA LEU A 578 -8.83 3.94 -22.03
C LEU A 578 -9.81 4.41 -20.96
N SER A 579 -10.05 3.55 -19.97
CA SER A 579 -10.86 3.91 -18.81
C SER A 579 -10.19 4.94 -17.92
N GLU A 580 -10.96 5.93 -17.49
CA GLU A 580 -10.56 6.92 -16.48
C GLU A 580 -10.16 6.30 -15.13
N PHE A 581 -10.57 5.06 -14.85
CA PHE A 581 -10.26 4.34 -13.60
C PHE A 581 -8.99 3.49 -13.64
N THR A 582 -8.25 3.55 -14.75
CA THR A 582 -6.97 2.85 -14.92
C THR A 582 -5.81 3.77 -14.58
N GLY A 583 -4.81 3.30 -13.81
CA GLY A 583 -3.66 4.15 -13.43
C GLY A 583 -2.91 4.79 -14.61
N SER A 584 -2.89 4.13 -15.78
CA SER A 584 -2.29 4.71 -17.00
C SER A 584 -2.98 6.01 -17.45
N ALA A 585 -4.28 6.18 -17.17
CA ALA A 585 -5.04 7.38 -17.55
C ALA A 585 -4.53 8.63 -16.83
N ALA A 586 -4.09 8.50 -15.57
CA ALA A 586 -3.53 9.59 -14.79
C ALA A 586 -2.21 10.14 -15.38
N ILE A 587 -1.49 9.33 -16.16
CA ILE A 587 -0.18 9.70 -16.73
C ILE A 587 -0.33 10.21 -18.16
N PHE A 588 -1.26 9.64 -18.93
CA PHE A 588 -1.46 9.96 -20.33
C PHE A 588 -2.19 11.28 -20.61
N GLY A 589 -2.75 11.92 -19.57
CA GLY A 589 -3.48 13.18 -19.70
C GLY A 589 -4.59 13.09 -20.76
N ASP A 590 -4.78 14.14 -21.55
CA ASP A 590 -5.89 14.23 -22.51
C ASP A 590 -5.62 13.58 -23.89
N ASN A 591 -4.47 12.91 -24.05
CA ASN A 591 -4.08 12.37 -25.35
C ASN A 591 -4.86 11.10 -25.73
N HIS A 592 -5.30 10.30 -24.75
CA HIS A 592 -6.14 9.13 -24.98
C HIS A 592 -7.63 9.50 -25.13
N VAL A 593 -8.44 8.59 -25.66
CA VAL A 593 -9.90 8.71 -25.65
C VAL A 593 -10.40 8.15 -24.33
N SER A 594 -10.65 9.03 -23.35
CA SER A 594 -11.14 8.65 -22.02
C SER A 594 -12.57 8.13 -22.07
N ILE A 595 -12.84 7.03 -21.36
CA ILE A 595 -14.17 6.45 -21.20
C ILE A 595 -14.49 6.17 -19.73
N ASN A 596 -15.76 6.33 -19.38
CA ASN A 596 -16.32 5.73 -18.19
C ASN A 596 -16.95 4.37 -18.57
N PRO A 597 -16.43 3.21 -18.10
CA PRO A 597 -16.94 1.88 -18.48
C PRO A 597 -18.39 1.62 -18.01
N TRP A 598 -18.93 2.43 -17.10
CA TRP A 598 -20.32 2.36 -16.67
C TRP A 598 -21.27 3.12 -17.61
N ASN A 599 -20.75 3.99 -18.47
CA ASN A 599 -21.52 4.75 -19.45
C ASN A 599 -21.40 4.13 -20.84
N TYR A 600 -22.25 3.12 -21.11
CA TYR A 600 -22.24 2.41 -22.39
C TYR A 600 -22.47 3.32 -23.60
N LYS A 601 -23.25 4.40 -23.45
CA LYS A 601 -23.51 5.36 -24.53
C LYS A 601 -22.24 6.12 -24.90
N GLN A 602 -21.53 6.65 -23.91
CA GLN A 602 -20.26 7.35 -24.11
C GLN A 602 -19.20 6.41 -24.69
N GLN A 603 -19.14 5.17 -24.21
CA GLN A 603 -18.19 4.18 -24.72
C GLN A 603 -18.48 3.83 -26.19
N ALA A 604 -19.75 3.64 -26.56
CA ALA A 604 -20.16 3.45 -27.95
C ALA A 604 -19.80 4.64 -28.86
N GLU A 605 -20.01 5.87 -28.38
CA GLU A 605 -19.60 7.09 -29.08
C GLU A 605 -18.08 7.20 -29.23
N SER A 606 -17.33 6.70 -28.25
CA SER A 606 -15.87 6.68 -28.26
C SER A 606 -15.32 5.69 -29.29
N PHE A 607 -15.99 4.54 -29.50
CA PHE A 607 -15.66 3.64 -30.62
C PHE A 607 -15.79 4.36 -31.96
N LYS A 608 -16.92 5.03 -32.19
CA LYS A 608 -17.12 5.83 -33.41
C LYS A 608 -16.03 6.89 -33.57
N LYS A 609 -15.78 7.68 -32.52
CA LYS A 609 -14.77 8.74 -32.53
C LYS A 609 -13.38 8.20 -32.88
N ALA A 610 -12.98 7.07 -32.30
CA ALA A 610 -11.68 6.46 -32.58
C ALA A 610 -11.56 6.01 -34.04
N LEU A 611 -12.61 5.39 -34.59
CA LEU A 611 -12.61 4.89 -35.97
C LEU A 611 -12.63 6.01 -37.02
N GLU A 612 -13.31 7.13 -36.74
CA GLU A 612 -13.43 8.29 -37.63
C GLU A 612 -12.32 9.33 -37.45
N MET A 613 -11.43 9.14 -36.48
CA MET A 613 -10.37 10.10 -36.17
C MET A 613 -9.43 10.31 -37.36
N GLY A 614 -9.24 11.57 -37.76
CA GLY A 614 -8.34 11.95 -38.84
C GLY A 614 -6.87 11.75 -38.48
N ASP A 615 -6.02 11.60 -39.50
CA ASP A 615 -4.61 11.25 -39.32
C ASP A 615 -3.79 12.32 -38.57
N GLU A 616 -4.14 13.60 -38.73
CA GLU A 616 -3.53 14.70 -37.98
C GLU A 616 -3.81 14.60 -36.48
N GLU A 617 -5.07 14.37 -36.09
CA GLU A 617 -5.45 14.20 -34.69
C GLU A 617 -4.81 12.94 -34.09
N LYS A 618 -4.81 11.83 -34.84
CA LYS A 618 -4.14 10.59 -34.46
C LYS A 618 -2.65 10.81 -34.17
N SER A 619 -1.94 11.46 -35.10
CA SER A 619 -0.52 11.74 -34.94
C SER A 619 -0.25 12.63 -33.73
N LYS A 620 -1.06 13.68 -33.53
CA LYS A 620 -0.92 14.58 -32.38
C LYS A 620 -1.09 13.84 -31.05
N ARG A 621 -2.15 13.04 -30.93
CA ARG A 621 -2.45 12.24 -29.73
C ARG A 621 -1.36 11.20 -29.49
N TRP A 622 -0.96 10.45 -30.52
CA TRP A 622 0.07 9.43 -30.41
C TRP A 622 1.42 10.01 -30.00
N ASN A 623 1.85 11.15 -30.56
CA ASN A 623 3.10 11.80 -30.16
C ASN A 623 3.10 12.11 -28.65
N GLY A 624 2.01 12.72 -28.15
CA GLY A 624 1.88 13.02 -26.72
C GLY A 624 1.86 11.77 -25.82
N LEU A 625 1.27 10.66 -26.28
CA LEU A 625 1.30 9.38 -25.56
C LEU A 625 2.70 8.74 -25.59
N ASN A 626 3.35 8.74 -26.75
CA ASN A 626 4.66 8.14 -26.97
C ASN A 626 5.75 8.87 -26.18
N ASP A 627 5.70 10.20 -26.11
CA ASP A 627 6.63 11.01 -25.29
C ASP A 627 6.55 10.61 -23.80
N VAL A 628 5.35 10.32 -23.30
CA VAL A 628 5.14 9.84 -21.93
C VAL A 628 5.70 8.43 -21.73
N VAL A 629 5.44 7.50 -22.65
CA VAL A 629 5.92 6.11 -22.57
C VAL A 629 7.45 6.05 -22.65
N LEU A 630 8.08 6.88 -23.50
CA LEU A 630 9.54 6.90 -23.66
C LEU A 630 10.26 7.66 -22.54
N SER A 631 9.62 8.63 -21.89
CA SER A 631 10.20 9.33 -20.73
C SER A 631 10.09 8.52 -19.43
N ARG A 632 9.08 7.67 -19.31
CA ARG A 632 8.80 6.85 -18.12
C ARG A 632 8.96 5.35 -18.42
N THR A 633 10.18 4.94 -18.70
CA THR A 633 10.53 3.52 -18.93
C THR A 633 10.66 2.74 -17.63
N GLY A 634 10.66 1.40 -17.70
CA GLY A 634 10.89 0.52 -16.56
C GLY A 634 12.23 0.79 -15.85
N LYS A 635 13.28 1.14 -16.62
CA LYS A 635 14.57 1.56 -16.06
C LYS A 635 14.45 2.87 -15.28
N SER A 636 13.83 3.90 -15.87
CA SER A 636 13.60 5.18 -15.21
C SER A 636 12.80 5.03 -13.90
N TRP A 637 11.79 4.15 -13.90
CA TRP A 637 11.01 3.79 -12.71
C TRP A 637 11.88 3.18 -11.60
N LYS A 638 12.71 2.19 -11.95
CA LYS A 638 13.61 1.51 -11.01
C LYS A 638 14.66 2.48 -10.42
N ASP A 639 15.27 3.30 -11.26
CA ASP A 639 16.29 4.27 -10.85
C ASP A 639 15.67 5.32 -9.90
N THR A 640 14.50 5.86 -10.26
CA THR A 640 13.75 6.83 -9.44
C THR A 640 13.44 6.28 -8.05
N LEU A 641 12.95 5.04 -7.98
CA LEU A 641 12.62 4.39 -6.71
C LEU A 641 13.87 4.11 -5.87
N SER A 642 14.94 3.62 -6.51
CA SER A 642 16.21 3.31 -5.83
C SER A 642 16.85 4.56 -5.25
N ASP A 643 16.88 5.65 -6.02
CA ASP A 643 17.37 6.96 -5.58
C ASP A 643 16.51 7.54 -4.46
N ALA A 644 15.18 7.45 -4.58
CA ALA A 644 14.26 7.88 -3.54
C ALA A 644 14.50 7.12 -2.23
N LEU A 645 14.63 5.79 -2.29
CA LEU A 645 14.89 4.96 -1.11
C LEU A 645 16.28 5.23 -0.52
N ALA A 646 17.31 5.46 -1.34
CA ALA A 646 18.66 5.83 -0.88
C ALA A 646 18.68 7.19 -0.19
N LYS A 647 17.98 8.18 -0.75
CA LYS A 647 17.84 9.49 -0.14
C LYS A 647 17.12 9.40 1.21
N VAL A 648 15.95 8.76 1.22
CA VAL A 648 15.13 8.57 2.41
C VAL A 648 15.90 7.83 3.49
N TYR A 649 16.56 6.72 3.16
CA TYR A 649 17.38 5.97 4.11
C TYR A 649 18.52 6.80 4.69
N LYS A 650 19.21 7.62 3.88
CA LYS A 650 20.25 8.53 4.40
C LYS A 650 19.66 9.58 5.33
N GLU A 651 18.50 10.15 5.01
CA GLU A 651 17.82 11.12 5.87
C GLU A 651 17.40 10.50 7.22
N HIS A 652 16.82 9.30 7.20
CA HIS A 652 16.49 8.55 8.42
C HIS A 652 17.73 8.14 9.19
N HIS A 653 18.74 7.58 8.51
CA HIS A 653 19.95 7.13 9.16
C HIS A 653 20.75 8.30 9.73
N LEU A 654 20.77 9.48 9.09
CA LEU A 654 21.36 10.68 9.70
C LEU A 654 20.60 11.08 10.97
N ARG A 655 19.27 10.92 11.02
CA ARG A 655 18.48 11.16 12.23
C ARG A 655 18.77 10.12 13.32
N ASP A 656 18.87 8.84 12.97
CA ASP A 656 19.06 7.73 13.91
C ASP A 656 20.52 7.55 14.38
N SER A 657 21.49 7.65 13.46
CA SER A 657 22.93 7.51 13.72
C SER A 657 23.55 8.72 14.42
N THR A 658 22.85 9.85 14.40
CA THR A 658 23.05 10.89 15.41
C THR A 658 22.46 10.35 16.71
N SER A 659 23.06 9.29 17.27
CA SER A 659 22.76 8.86 18.63
C SER A 659 23.06 10.05 19.50
N ILE A 660 22.00 10.74 19.90
CA ILE A 660 22.13 12.06 20.44
C ILE A 660 22.95 11.92 21.71
N PRO A 661 24.18 12.47 21.77
CA PRO A 661 25.09 12.19 22.86
C PRO A 661 24.44 12.57 24.18
N ARG A 662 24.75 11.79 25.23
CA ARG A 662 24.36 12.20 26.58
C ARG A 662 24.99 13.54 26.88
N LEU A 663 24.18 14.47 27.39
CA LEU A 663 24.64 15.82 27.69
C LEU A 663 25.88 15.80 28.61
N SER A 664 27.02 16.25 28.08
CA SER A 664 28.25 16.39 28.86
C SER A 664 28.14 17.62 29.78
N THR A 665 27.79 17.39 31.05
CA THR A 665 27.63 18.49 31.99
C THR A 665 28.93 19.29 32.17
N THR A 666 30.09 18.66 32.05
CA THR A 666 31.40 19.31 32.19
C THR A 666 31.66 20.31 31.05
N GLN A 667 31.40 19.89 29.80
CA GLN A 667 31.55 20.77 28.63
C GLN A 667 30.53 21.92 28.66
N LEU A 668 29.29 21.62 29.05
CA LEU A 668 28.25 22.63 29.20
C LEU A 668 28.64 23.70 30.24
N VAL A 669 29.18 23.29 31.40
CA VAL A 669 29.64 24.22 32.44
C VAL A 669 30.80 25.09 31.94
N GLN A 670 31.72 24.53 31.14
CA GLN A 670 32.83 25.30 30.55
C GLN A 670 32.32 26.38 29.58
N LYS A 671 31.45 26.01 28.64
CA LYS A 671 30.80 26.95 27.71
C LYS A 671 30.01 28.01 28.45
N TYR A 672 29.25 27.59 29.47
CA TYR A 672 28.52 28.50 30.35
C TYR A 672 29.45 29.50 31.02
N LYS A 673 30.55 29.07 31.66
CA LYS A 673 31.51 29.99 32.32
C LYS A 673 32.14 31.00 31.34
N ALA A 674 32.41 30.60 30.10
CA ALA A 674 33.01 31.46 29.07
C ALA A 674 32.05 32.53 28.52
N ALA A 675 30.74 32.25 28.50
CA ALA A 675 29.73 33.12 27.91
C ALA A 675 29.48 34.42 28.69
N GLN A 676 29.33 35.53 27.96
CA GLN A 676 29.02 36.86 28.49
C GLN A 676 27.51 37.09 28.66
N ARG A 677 26.68 36.50 27.79
CA ARG A 677 25.21 36.64 27.85
C ARG A 677 24.53 35.34 27.43
N ARG A 678 23.79 34.74 28.37
CA ARG A 678 23.26 33.37 28.24
C ARG A 678 21.74 33.39 28.18
N VAL A 679 21.16 32.72 27.19
CA VAL A 679 19.71 32.58 27.01
C VAL A 679 19.29 31.13 27.26
N PHE A 680 18.25 30.95 28.06
CA PHE A 680 17.64 29.66 28.33
C PHE A 680 16.18 29.68 27.87
N ILE A 681 15.77 28.67 27.10
CA ILE A 681 14.38 28.45 26.71
C ILE A 681 14.03 27.02 27.10
N ILE A 682 13.24 26.84 28.15
CA ILE A 682 13.04 25.53 28.77
C ILE A 682 11.54 25.22 28.79
N ASP A 683 11.16 24.06 28.27
CA ASP A 683 9.79 23.57 28.42
C ASP A 683 9.50 23.17 29.87
N TYR A 684 8.27 23.42 30.33
CA TYR A 684 7.86 23.12 31.69
C TYR A 684 7.35 21.70 31.84
N GLU A 685 6.49 21.24 30.93
CA GLU A 685 5.64 20.07 31.13
C GLU A 685 6.32 18.84 30.59
N GLY A 686 6.65 17.89 31.47
CA GLY A 686 7.45 16.72 31.17
C GLY A 686 8.97 16.94 31.17
N THR A 687 9.39 18.20 31.03
CA THR A 687 10.81 18.61 31.07
C THR A 687 11.28 19.07 32.45
N LEU A 688 10.61 20.05 33.07
CA LEU A 688 10.93 20.51 34.45
C LEU A 688 10.01 19.91 35.51
N ALA A 689 8.76 19.65 35.15
CA ALA A 689 7.75 19.02 36.01
C ALA A 689 7.14 17.82 35.27
N PRO A 690 7.12 16.61 35.83
CA PRO A 690 6.69 15.42 35.10
C PRO A 690 5.22 15.50 34.67
N HIS A 691 4.93 15.00 33.46
CA HIS A 691 3.57 14.68 33.03
C HIS A 691 2.97 13.73 34.08
N LYS A 692 1.86 14.15 34.71
CA LYS A 692 1.23 13.52 35.89
C LYS A 692 1.40 11.99 35.95
N THR A 693 1.80 11.45 37.10
CA THR A 693 1.77 10.00 37.35
C THR A 693 0.32 9.49 37.39
N SER A 694 0.13 8.18 37.18
CA SER A 694 -1.16 7.47 37.27
C SER A 694 -1.89 7.65 38.61
N THR A 695 -1.21 8.19 39.62
CA THR A 695 -1.71 8.48 40.97
C THR A 695 -1.95 9.98 41.23
N GLY A 696 -1.74 10.87 40.25
CA GLY A 696 -2.00 12.30 40.35
C GLY A 696 -1.01 13.10 41.22
N ILE A 697 0.09 12.48 41.67
CA ILE A 697 1.11 13.13 42.51
C ILE A 697 2.35 13.45 41.66
N PRO A 698 2.77 14.73 41.54
CA PRO A 698 4.02 15.08 40.88
C PRO A 698 5.22 14.44 41.62
N LEU A 699 6.13 13.78 40.90
CA LEU A 699 7.36 13.19 41.47
C LEU A 699 8.37 14.26 41.94
N SER A 700 8.23 15.52 41.50
CA SER A 700 9.04 16.66 41.92
C SER A 700 8.17 17.76 42.53
N SER A 701 8.58 18.31 43.67
CA SER A 701 7.91 19.48 44.26
C SER A 701 8.11 20.71 43.36
N PRO A 702 7.05 21.46 42.99
CA PRO A 702 7.18 22.71 42.25
C PRO A 702 8.17 23.68 42.89
N GLN A 703 8.26 23.65 44.23
CA GLN A 703 9.20 24.46 45.00
C GLN A 703 10.66 24.29 44.54
N ARG A 704 11.12 23.05 44.31
CA ARG A 704 12.51 22.80 43.90
C ARG A 704 12.82 23.39 42.53
N VAL A 705 11.85 23.40 41.63
CA VAL A 705 11.97 24.03 40.31
C VAL A 705 12.06 25.54 40.47
N LEU A 706 11.15 26.13 41.26
CA LEU A 706 11.13 27.58 41.53
C LEU A 706 12.42 28.07 42.20
N ASP A 707 12.94 27.33 43.19
CA ASP A 707 14.19 27.66 43.87
C ASP A 707 15.37 27.65 42.87
N THR A 708 15.46 26.61 42.04
CA THR A 708 16.52 26.49 41.02
C THR A 708 16.45 27.63 40.00
N LEU A 709 15.24 28.03 39.58
CA LEU A 709 15.03 29.14 38.64
C LEU A 709 15.39 30.49 39.26
N ASN A 710 15.00 30.72 40.52
CA ASN A 710 15.37 31.93 41.26
C ASN A 710 16.89 32.04 41.41
N GLU A 711 17.57 30.95 41.75
CA GLU A 711 19.03 30.93 41.84
C GLU A 711 19.70 31.17 40.48
N LEU A 712 19.15 30.59 39.39
CA LEU A 712 19.64 30.80 38.03
C LEU A 712 19.46 32.26 37.56
N LEU A 713 18.36 32.90 37.95
CA LEU A 713 18.07 34.31 37.68
C LEU A 713 18.88 35.27 38.56
N GLY A 714 19.49 34.77 39.65
CA GLY A 714 20.37 35.55 40.51
C GLY A 714 21.65 36.04 39.79
N ASP A 715 22.05 35.38 38.70
CA ASP A 715 23.14 35.83 37.83
C ASP A 715 22.60 36.72 36.70
N GLY A 716 22.96 38.02 36.76
CA GLY A 716 22.51 39.03 35.80
C GLY A 716 22.95 38.81 34.34
N LYS A 717 23.82 37.82 34.07
CA LYS A 717 24.18 37.39 32.70
C LYS A 717 23.14 36.44 32.09
N ASN A 718 22.26 35.84 32.89
CA ASN A 718 21.28 34.85 32.44
C ASN A 718 19.95 35.51 32.08
N VAL A 719 19.36 35.07 30.97
CA VAL A 719 18.01 35.40 30.52
C VAL A 719 17.27 34.07 30.40
N VAL A 720 16.21 33.88 31.18
CA VAL A 720 15.49 32.60 31.25
C VAL A 720 14.05 32.78 30.81
N TYR A 721 13.63 31.95 29.87
CA TYR A 721 12.27 31.81 29.38
C TYR A 721 11.75 30.38 29.64
N ILE A 722 10.51 30.27 30.08
CA ILE A 722 9.80 29.00 30.21
C ILE A 722 8.71 28.89 29.16
N MET A 723 8.63 27.76 28.49
CA MET A 723 7.57 27.40 27.56
C MET A 723 6.58 26.44 28.20
N SER A 724 5.29 26.63 27.94
CA SER A 724 4.25 25.70 28.37
C SER A 724 3.01 25.79 27.48
N GLY A 725 2.29 24.67 27.37
CA GLY A 725 0.97 24.61 26.74
C GLY A 725 -0.17 25.14 27.60
N ARG A 726 0.11 25.57 28.85
CA ARG A 726 -0.88 26.08 29.81
C ARG A 726 -1.31 27.51 29.52
N LYS A 727 -2.41 27.89 30.18
CA LYS A 727 -2.98 29.22 30.12
C LYS A 727 -2.10 30.24 30.88
N PRO A 728 -2.11 31.52 30.47
CA PRO A 728 -1.41 32.59 31.16
C PRO A 728 -1.66 32.63 32.68
N GLU A 729 -2.91 32.49 33.12
CA GLU A 729 -3.29 32.63 34.54
C GLU A 729 -2.74 31.49 35.42
N GLU A 730 -2.67 30.29 34.84
CA GLU A 730 -2.08 29.12 35.51
C GLU A 730 -0.58 29.29 35.70
N LEU A 731 0.10 29.83 34.68
CA LEU A 731 1.54 30.09 34.75
C LEU A 731 1.87 31.24 35.69
N GLU A 732 1.04 32.29 35.74
CA GLU A 732 1.17 33.35 36.75
C GLU A 732 1.06 32.80 38.16
N THR A 733 0.11 31.89 38.39
CA THR A 733 -0.08 31.25 39.70
C THR A 733 1.11 30.37 40.07
N ILE A 734 1.71 29.65 39.10
CA ILE A 734 2.85 28.77 39.36
C ILE A 734 4.14 29.57 39.60
N PHE A 735 4.39 30.60 38.81
CA PHE A 735 5.65 31.37 38.82
C PHE A 735 5.54 32.72 39.54
N HIS A 736 4.54 32.88 40.41
CA HIS A 736 4.30 34.14 41.14
C HIS A 736 5.51 34.58 42.00
N THR A 737 6.33 33.64 42.47
CA THR A 737 7.53 33.90 43.27
C THR A 737 8.75 34.31 42.45
N VAL A 738 8.66 34.28 41.11
CA VAL A 738 9.75 34.54 40.17
C VAL A 738 9.30 35.60 39.13
N PRO A 739 9.11 36.86 39.54
CA PRO A 739 8.46 37.87 38.69
C PRO A 739 9.29 38.28 37.47
N THR A 740 10.62 38.15 37.52
CA THR A 740 11.53 38.53 36.44
C THR A 740 11.62 37.50 35.30
N LEU A 741 11.00 36.32 35.47
CA LEU A 741 11.03 35.23 34.52
C LEU A 741 10.22 35.55 33.25
N GLY A 742 10.82 35.31 32.08
CA GLY A 742 10.11 35.32 30.81
C GLY A 742 9.24 34.08 30.66
N ILE A 743 8.00 34.24 30.20
CA ILE A 743 7.06 33.12 30.11
C ILE A 743 6.42 33.11 28.73
N ILE A 744 6.36 31.94 28.11
CA ILE A 744 5.60 31.66 26.90
C ILE A 744 4.46 30.73 27.28
N ALA A 745 3.22 31.17 27.02
CA ALA A 745 2.01 30.41 27.31
C ALA A 745 1.32 29.97 26.01
N GLU A 746 0.55 28.88 26.10
CA GLU A 746 -0.16 28.25 24.99
C GLU A 746 0.70 28.12 23.73
N ASN A 747 1.87 27.49 23.88
CA ASN A 747 2.77 27.12 22.78
C ASN A 747 3.20 28.28 21.85
N GLY A 748 3.31 29.49 22.39
CA GLY A 748 3.81 30.66 21.64
C GLY A 748 2.76 31.70 21.29
N CYS A 749 1.51 31.51 21.72
CA CYS A 749 0.43 32.46 21.47
C CYS A 749 0.49 33.71 22.37
N PHE A 750 1.00 33.53 23.59
CA PHE A 750 1.18 34.59 24.58
C PHE A 750 2.60 34.59 25.11
N MET A 751 3.15 35.79 25.33
CA MET A 751 4.49 35.93 25.88
C MET A 751 4.54 37.07 26.89
N ARG A 752 5.17 36.79 28.03
CA ARG A 752 5.62 37.80 28.98
C ARG A 752 7.13 37.95 28.83
N GLU A 753 7.58 39.19 28.63
CA GLU A 753 9.00 39.48 28.46
C GLU A 753 9.79 39.25 29.74
N PHE A 754 11.05 38.83 29.58
CA PHE A 754 12.01 38.76 30.68
C PHE A 754 12.24 40.15 31.29
N GLY A 755 12.21 40.24 32.62
CA GLY A 755 12.43 41.48 33.36
C GLY A 755 11.29 42.50 33.25
N ALA A 756 10.10 42.10 32.77
CA ALA A 756 8.92 42.95 32.77
C ALA A 756 8.55 43.36 34.21
N GLN A 757 8.31 44.66 34.43
CA GLN A 757 7.89 45.20 35.73
C GLN A 757 6.37 45.12 35.94
N SER A 758 5.62 44.90 34.86
CA SER A 758 4.17 44.65 34.86
C SER A 758 3.88 43.24 34.36
N ASN A 759 2.74 42.66 34.76
CA ASN A 759 2.22 41.38 34.24
C ASN A 759 1.57 41.54 32.85
N ASP A 760 2.07 42.45 32.01
CA ASP A 760 1.49 42.69 30.70
C ASP A 760 1.93 41.58 29.72
N TRP A 761 0.94 40.84 29.22
CA TRP A 761 1.14 39.79 28.21
C TRP A 761 1.11 40.38 26.81
N GLN A 762 2.14 40.08 26.02
CA GLN A 762 2.11 40.28 24.59
C GLN A 762 1.30 39.17 23.94
N VAL A 763 0.23 39.55 23.25
CA VAL A 763 -0.66 38.64 22.53
C VAL A 763 -0.30 38.68 21.05
N PHE A 764 0.20 37.57 20.52
CA PHE A 764 0.55 37.49 19.10
C PHE A 764 -0.63 37.08 18.21
N VAL A 765 -1.65 36.46 18.81
CA VAL A 765 -2.81 35.96 18.09
C VAL A 765 -3.92 37.01 18.06
N ASN A 766 -4.59 37.14 16.91
CA ASN A 766 -5.81 37.94 16.83
C ASN A 766 -6.95 37.23 17.59
N LEU A 767 -7.29 37.73 18.77
CA LEU A 767 -8.30 37.13 19.66
C LEU A 767 -9.69 37.08 19.03
N ASP A 768 -10.05 38.03 18.17
CA ASP A 768 -11.37 38.06 17.51
C ASP A 768 -11.48 36.97 16.44
N LYS A 769 -10.44 36.79 15.62
CA LYS A 769 -10.36 35.66 14.68
C LYS A 769 -10.37 34.34 15.43
N THR A 770 -9.69 34.30 16.59
CA THR A 770 -9.59 33.10 17.42
C THR A 770 -10.95 32.67 17.98
N LYS A 771 -11.72 33.61 18.53
CA LYS A 771 -13.07 33.36 19.02
C LYS A 771 -14.00 32.85 17.90
N ARG A 772 -13.88 33.41 16.69
CA ARG A 772 -14.69 32.99 15.53
C ARG A 772 -14.44 31.54 15.16
N TRP A 773 -13.19 31.16 14.91
CA TRP A 773 -12.90 29.79 14.50
C TRP A 773 -13.15 28.79 15.63
N LYS A 774 -12.86 29.15 16.89
CA LYS A 774 -13.16 28.27 18.02
C LYS A 774 -14.65 27.97 18.11
N ARG A 775 -15.51 28.95 17.86
CA ARG A 775 -16.96 28.74 17.81
C ARG A 775 -17.34 27.76 16.69
N ASP A 776 -16.76 27.92 15.51
CA ASP A 776 -17.06 27.09 14.35
C ASP A 776 -16.55 25.64 14.55
N VAL A 777 -15.35 25.46 15.09
CA VAL A 777 -14.78 24.14 15.45
C VAL A 777 -15.53 23.50 16.62
N LYS A 778 -15.98 24.28 17.61
CA LYS A 778 -16.75 23.76 18.74
C LYS A 778 -18.08 23.16 18.28
N ALA A 779 -18.71 23.70 17.23
CA ALA A 779 -19.89 23.09 16.63
C ALA A 779 -19.58 21.70 16.05
N ILE A 780 -18.40 21.52 15.44
CA ILE A 780 -17.93 20.21 14.97
C ILE A 780 -17.64 19.28 16.16
N LEU A 781 -16.93 19.75 17.19
CA LEU A 781 -16.59 18.94 18.36
C LEU A 781 -17.82 18.51 19.15
N GLN A 782 -18.86 19.35 19.24
CA GLN A 782 -20.13 19.02 19.90
C GLN A 782 -20.77 17.78 19.29
N TYR A 783 -20.77 17.65 17.95
CA TYR A 783 -21.26 16.47 17.25
C TYR A 783 -20.57 15.18 17.72
N TYR A 784 -19.24 15.22 17.95
CA TYR A 784 -18.49 14.07 18.45
C TYR A 784 -18.63 13.88 19.96
N GLN A 785 -18.74 14.96 20.73
CA GLN A 785 -18.93 14.91 22.18
C GLN A 785 -20.24 14.22 22.55
N GLU A 786 -21.34 14.49 21.84
CA GLU A 786 -22.64 13.83 22.05
C GLU A 786 -22.61 12.32 21.77
N ARG A 787 -21.66 11.87 20.94
CA ARG A 787 -21.49 10.46 20.55
C ARG A 787 -20.48 9.73 21.43
N LEU A 788 -19.67 10.46 22.21
CA LEU A 788 -18.63 9.94 23.08
C LEU A 788 -18.97 10.23 24.53
N GLU A 789 -19.47 9.21 25.23
CA GLU A 789 -19.71 9.26 26.67
C GLU A 789 -18.44 9.65 27.43
N ASP A 790 -18.60 10.48 28.46
CA ASP A 790 -17.52 11.01 29.31
C ASP A 790 -16.40 11.77 28.59
N SER A 791 -16.63 12.23 27.35
CA SER A 791 -15.72 13.13 26.65
C SER A 791 -15.89 14.60 27.06
N THR A 792 -14.79 15.34 27.09
CA THR A 792 -14.77 16.74 27.54
C THR A 792 -14.03 17.63 26.55
N ILE A 793 -14.59 18.82 26.31
CA ILE A 793 -13.94 19.88 25.53
C ILE A 793 -13.35 20.88 26.52
N GLU A 794 -12.01 20.92 26.60
CA GLU A 794 -11.28 21.92 27.35
C GLU A 794 -10.98 23.11 26.42
N GLU A 795 -11.52 24.28 26.78
CA GLU A 795 -11.30 25.52 26.03
C GLU A 795 -10.15 26.32 26.62
N ARG A 796 -9.11 26.55 25.81
CA ARG A 796 -7.99 27.46 26.09
C ARG A 796 -8.17 28.77 25.32
N HIS A 797 -7.29 29.75 25.52
CA HIS A 797 -7.45 31.06 24.88
C HIS A 797 -7.31 30.95 23.36
N CYS A 798 -6.32 30.21 22.90
CA CYS A 798 -5.90 30.05 21.52
C CYS A 798 -5.99 28.61 20.99
N SER A 799 -6.34 27.63 21.82
CA SER A 799 -6.52 26.24 21.39
C SER A 799 -7.77 25.60 22.00
N LEU A 800 -8.17 24.47 21.42
CA LEU A 800 -9.21 23.58 21.94
C LEU A 800 -8.60 22.20 22.14
N LEU A 801 -8.93 21.56 23.25
CA LEU A 801 -8.49 20.20 23.54
C LEU A 801 -9.72 19.31 23.75
N PHE A 802 -9.89 18.31 22.89
CA PHE A 802 -10.95 17.33 23.01
C PHE A 802 -10.42 16.08 23.70
N ARG A 803 -10.74 15.89 24.98
CA ARG A 803 -10.27 14.77 25.79
C ARG A 803 -11.30 13.65 25.81
N TYR A 804 -10.81 12.43 25.64
CA TYR A 804 -11.61 11.20 25.68
C TYR A 804 -10.96 10.13 26.60
N ASP A 805 -10.16 10.58 27.55
CA ASP A 805 -9.42 9.75 28.51
C ASP A 805 -10.33 8.91 29.42
N LYS A 806 -11.53 9.42 29.69
CA LYS A 806 -12.54 8.77 30.54
C LYS A 806 -13.55 7.92 29.77
N ALA A 807 -13.49 7.92 28.44
CA ALA A 807 -14.45 7.16 27.63
C ALA A 807 -14.33 5.65 27.91
N PRO A 808 -15.44 4.93 28.14
CA PRO A 808 -15.42 3.51 28.49
C PRO A 808 -14.94 2.64 27.32
N ASP A 809 -15.33 2.97 26.08
CA ASP A 809 -14.85 2.32 24.87
C ASP A 809 -13.73 3.13 24.23
N GLN A 810 -12.48 2.75 24.55
CA GLN A 810 -11.30 3.40 24.02
C GLN A 810 -11.11 3.18 22.51
N GLU A 811 -11.59 2.08 21.93
CA GLU A 811 -11.48 1.86 20.48
C GLU A 811 -12.45 2.74 19.69
N MET A 812 -13.69 2.89 20.18
CA MET A 812 -14.65 3.83 19.61
C MET A 812 -14.17 5.27 19.78
N ALA A 813 -13.62 5.61 20.95
CA ALA A 813 -13.07 6.93 21.23
C ALA A 813 -11.92 7.29 20.29
N HIS A 814 -10.98 6.38 20.07
CA HIS A 814 -9.89 6.59 19.11
C HIS A 814 -10.42 6.83 17.69
N ARG A 815 -11.42 6.06 17.25
CA ARG A 815 -12.01 6.20 15.92
C ARG A 815 -12.72 7.53 15.73
N GLN A 816 -13.60 7.90 16.66
CA GLN A 816 -14.32 9.17 16.62
C GLN A 816 -13.35 10.34 16.75
N ALA A 817 -12.27 10.19 17.51
CA ALA A 817 -11.24 11.20 17.60
C ALA A 817 -10.48 11.39 16.27
N GLY A 818 -10.08 10.29 15.61
CA GLY A 818 -9.47 10.35 14.28
C GLY A 818 -10.39 10.96 13.22
N GLU A 819 -11.68 10.62 13.24
CA GLU A 819 -12.69 11.22 12.36
C GLU A 819 -12.87 12.71 12.63
N SER A 820 -12.90 13.11 13.90
CA SER A 820 -13.01 14.51 14.32
C SER A 820 -11.80 15.34 13.87
N ALA A 821 -10.58 14.82 14.09
CA ALA A 821 -9.36 15.49 13.66
C ALA A 821 -9.34 15.71 12.13
N ASN A 822 -9.71 14.69 11.35
CA ASN A 822 -9.78 14.80 9.90
C ASN A 822 -10.88 15.77 9.44
N HIS A 823 -12.07 15.72 10.05
CA HIS A 823 -13.15 16.66 9.72
C HIS A 823 -12.72 18.11 9.96
N ILE A 824 -12.03 18.37 11.08
CA ILE A 824 -11.51 19.71 11.39
C ILE A 824 -10.40 20.10 10.41
N ASN A 825 -9.46 19.21 10.11
CA ASN A 825 -8.38 19.47 9.15
C ASN A 825 -8.89 19.77 7.75
N ASP A 826 -9.90 19.05 7.28
CA ASP A 826 -10.50 19.25 5.96
C ASP A 826 -11.29 20.57 5.92
N ALA A 827 -12.19 20.79 6.89
CA ALA A 827 -13.07 21.96 6.94
C ALA A 827 -12.32 23.27 7.25
N CYS A 828 -11.28 23.21 8.08
CA CYS A 828 -10.56 24.39 8.58
C CYS A 828 -9.17 24.57 7.95
N SER A 829 -8.81 23.79 6.92
CA SER A 829 -7.55 23.93 6.16
C SER A 829 -7.27 25.38 5.73
N LYS A 830 -8.27 26.07 5.15
CA LYS A 830 -8.16 27.48 4.70
C LYS A 830 -7.96 28.47 5.84
N LEU A 831 -8.41 28.13 7.04
CA LEU A 831 -8.26 28.95 8.25
C LEU A 831 -6.89 28.74 8.91
N LYS A 832 -6.06 27.84 8.37
CA LYS A 832 -4.76 27.45 8.94
C LYS A 832 -4.88 26.95 10.38
N ILE A 833 -5.88 26.12 10.62
CA ILE A 833 -6.10 25.44 11.91
C ILE A 833 -5.81 23.97 11.68
N HIS A 834 -5.11 23.36 12.62
CA HIS A 834 -4.74 21.97 12.55
C HIS A 834 -5.18 21.23 13.81
N ALA A 835 -5.73 20.04 13.62
CA ALA A 835 -6.11 19.10 14.66
C ALA A 835 -5.14 17.92 14.65
N VAL A 836 -4.39 17.78 15.74
CA VAL A 836 -3.38 16.74 15.94
C VAL A 836 -3.91 15.73 16.97
N PRO A 837 -4.05 14.46 16.60
CA PRO A 837 -4.34 13.40 17.57
C PRO A 837 -3.16 13.24 18.53
N ILE A 838 -3.42 13.34 19.83
CA ILE A 838 -2.45 13.04 20.89
C ILE A 838 -2.98 11.88 21.75
N SER A 839 -2.16 11.35 22.65
CA SER A 839 -2.58 10.24 23.51
C SER A 839 -3.82 10.61 24.31
N LYS A 840 -4.95 9.96 24.01
CA LYS A 840 -6.27 10.15 24.64
C LYS A 840 -6.90 11.55 24.49
N ALA A 841 -6.43 12.36 23.55
CA ALA A 841 -7.05 13.65 23.23
C ALA A 841 -6.78 14.10 21.78
N ILE A 842 -7.43 15.16 21.34
CA ILE A 842 -7.10 15.89 20.10
C ILE A 842 -6.76 17.31 20.48
N LEU A 843 -5.58 17.78 20.10
CA LEU A 843 -5.17 19.17 20.22
C LEU A 843 -5.53 19.91 18.93
N ILE A 844 -6.28 21.01 19.05
CA ILE A 844 -6.63 21.87 17.93
C ILE A 844 -6.03 23.26 18.15
N GLU A 845 -5.14 23.66 17.24
CA GLU A 845 -4.38 24.90 17.36
C GLU A 845 -4.14 25.60 15.99
N PRO A 846 -3.88 26.91 15.99
CA PRO A 846 -3.55 27.65 14.77
C PRO A 846 -2.10 27.38 14.32
N VAL A 847 -1.91 27.07 13.04
CA VAL A 847 -0.58 26.74 12.47
C VAL A 847 0.38 27.94 12.43
N ASN A 848 -0.15 29.16 12.46
CA ASN A 848 0.67 30.37 12.27
C ASN A 848 1.59 30.70 13.46
N PHE A 849 1.29 30.19 14.65
CA PHE A 849 2.04 30.48 15.87
C PHE A 849 2.44 29.16 16.52
N SER A 850 3.72 29.05 16.81
CA SER A 850 4.35 27.88 17.43
C SER A 850 5.44 28.32 18.41
N LYS A 851 5.93 27.38 19.23
CA LYS A 851 7.06 27.61 20.13
C LYS A 851 8.27 28.20 19.40
N ARG A 852 8.51 27.79 18.14
CA ARG A 852 9.53 28.37 17.25
C ARG A 852 9.31 29.87 17.00
N SER A 853 8.10 30.27 16.63
CA SER A 853 7.80 31.67 16.33
C SER A 853 8.02 32.59 17.54
N ALA A 854 7.65 32.11 18.74
CA ALA A 854 7.90 32.83 19.99
C ALA A 854 9.40 32.93 20.29
N ALA A 855 10.15 31.83 20.10
CA ALA A 855 11.60 31.82 20.28
C ALA A 855 12.32 32.78 19.32
N THR A 856 11.94 32.83 18.04
CA THR A 856 12.46 33.81 17.07
C THR A 856 12.19 35.24 17.52
N HIS A 857 10.96 35.53 17.95
CA HIS A 857 10.60 36.87 18.42
C HIS A 857 11.41 37.29 19.66
N ILE A 858 11.61 36.38 20.62
CA ILE A 858 12.47 36.62 21.79
C ILE A 858 13.89 36.95 21.35
N PHE A 859 14.46 36.15 20.45
CA PHE A 859 15.83 36.33 19.98
C PHE A 859 16.03 37.66 19.26
N ASP A 860 15.15 38.01 18.32
CA ASP A 860 15.21 39.29 17.60
C ASP A 860 14.96 40.48 18.55
N GLY A 861 14.02 40.35 19.48
CA GLY A 861 13.74 41.37 20.49
C GLY A 861 14.94 41.65 21.40
N LEU A 862 15.60 40.59 21.88
CA LEU A 862 16.83 40.70 22.68
C LEU A 862 17.97 41.31 21.87
N ARG A 863 18.14 40.91 20.60
CA ARG A 863 19.17 41.46 19.71
C ARG A 863 18.99 42.96 19.49
N ASN A 864 17.75 43.40 19.21
CA ASN A 864 17.42 44.80 18.99
C ASN A 864 17.62 45.65 20.25
N LYS A 865 17.15 45.17 21.41
CA LYS A 865 17.34 45.86 22.70
C LYS A 865 18.81 45.95 23.09
N ASN A 866 19.59 44.90 22.88
CA ASN A 866 21.02 44.90 23.21
C ASN A 866 21.80 45.87 22.31
N THR A 867 21.44 45.94 21.02
CA THR A 867 22.01 46.94 20.08
C THR A 867 21.70 48.37 20.55
N ALA A 868 20.47 48.63 20.99
CA ALA A 868 20.06 49.95 21.48
C ALA A 868 20.68 50.32 22.85
N SER A 869 20.97 49.32 23.69
CA SER A 869 21.44 49.50 25.08
C SER A 869 22.96 49.33 25.25
N GLY A 870 23.69 49.00 24.18
CA GLY A 870 25.13 48.72 24.21
C GLY A 870 25.51 47.44 24.98
N LEU A 871 24.56 46.53 25.20
CA LEU A 871 24.80 45.26 25.87
C LEU A 871 25.34 44.21 24.88
N PRO A 872 26.17 43.25 25.32
CA PRO A 872 26.64 42.17 24.46
C PRO A 872 25.49 41.30 23.96
N HIS A 873 25.59 40.83 22.71
CA HIS A 873 24.65 39.86 22.15
C HIS A 873 24.76 38.50 22.86
N ALA A 874 23.69 37.71 22.77
CA ALA A 874 23.69 36.36 23.33
C ALA A 874 24.71 35.49 22.60
N ASP A 875 25.71 34.99 23.34
CA ASP A 875 26.75 34.09 22.83
C ASP A 875 26.49 32.62 23.24
N PHE A 876 25.54 32.40 24.16
CA PHE A 876 25.12 31.08 24.61
C PHE A 876 23.58 30.92 24.57
N LEU A 877 23.11 29.81 24.00
CA LEU A 877 21.69 29.42 23.98
C LEU A 877 21.51 27.97 24.42
N MET A 878 20.68 27.75 25.44
CA MET A 878 20.25 26.42 25.85
C MET A 878 18.74 26.25 25.67
N VAL A 879 18.34 25.24 24.90
CA VAL A 879 16.92 24.85 24.74
C VAL A 879 16.71 23.44 25.29
N ALA A 880 15.69 23.25 26.11
CA ALA A 880 15.35 21.93 26.65
C ALA A 880 13.85 21.63 26.53
N GLY A 881 13.51 20.39 26.15
CA GLY A 881 12.13 19.94 25.94
C GLY A 881 12.00 18.41 25.94
N ASP A 882 10.78 17.88 25.95
CA ASP A 882 10.48 16.44 26.03
C ASP A 882 9.35 15.98 25.10
N ASP A 883 8.56 16.90 24.53
CA ASP A 883 7.41 16.56 23.67
C ASP A 883 7.60 17.03 22.21
N ARG A 884 6.83 16.47 21.28
CA ARG A 884 6.98 16.65 19.81
C ARG A 884 6.88 18.12 19.41
N GLU A 885 6.13 18.89 20.17
CA GLU A 885 5.98 20.33 19.99
C GLU A 885 7.31 21.10 20.16
N ASP A 886 8.32 20.51 20.82
CA ASP A 886 9.63 21.14 21.06
C ASP A 886 10.59 20.96 19.88
N GLU A 887 10.32 20.01 18.98
CA GLU A 887 11.20 19.70 17.83
C GLU A 887 11.42 20.91 16.92
N VAL A 888 10.36 21.70 16.71
CA VAL A 888 10.46 22.92 15.90
C VAL A 888 11.38 23.99 16.52
N VAL A 889 11.53 23.99 17.85
CA VAL A 889 12.43 24.90 18.57
C VAL A 889 13.85 24.37 18.55
N PHE A 890 14.04 23.05 18.67
CA PHE A 890 15.35 22.42 18.52
C PHE A 890 15.94 22.70 17.14
N ARG A 891 15.13 22.52 16.07
CA ARG A 891 15.53 22.84 14.70
C ARG A 891 16.00 24.28 14.57
N TRP A 892 15.19 25.22 15.06
CA TRP A 892 15.48 26.65 15.03
C TRP A 892 16.77 27.00 15.76
N ALA A 893 16.98 26.47 16.97
CA ALA A 893 18.20 26.73 17.73
C ALA A 893 19.43 26.15 17.01
N ASN A 894 19.32 24.93 16.46
CA ASN A 894 20.40 24.31 15.69
C ASN A 894 20.73 25.08 14.40
N GLU A 895 19.72 25.59 13.68
CA GLU A 895 19.88 26.47 12.51
C GLU A 895 20.69 27.72 12.88
N LEU A 896 20.36 28.40 14.00
CA LEU A 896 21.11 29.57 14.48
C LEU A 896 22.57 29.27 14.79
N GLY A 897 22.85 28.08 15.33
CA GLY A 897 24.22 27.61 15.58
C GLY A 897 24.97 27.30 14.28
N ALA A 898 24.32 26.66 13.31
CA ALA A 898 24.90 26.31 12.02
C ALA A 898 25.21 27.56 11.16
N GLU A 899 24.37 28.59 11.24
CA GLU A 899 24.58 29.90 10.59
C GLU A 899 25.62 30.78 11.32
N GLY A 900 26.09 30.36 12.51
CA GLY A 900 27.07 31.10 13.30
C GLY A 900 26.51 32.36 13.97
N GLN A 901 25.19 32.49 14.11
CA GLN A 901 24.57 33.64 14.77
C GLN A 901 24.77 33.61 16.30
N ILE A 902 24.88 32.41 16.89
CA ILE A 902 25.21 32.17 18.30
C ILE A 902 26.37 31.19 18.34
N GLN A 903 27.40 31.51 19.12
CA GLN A 903 28.62 30.70 19.20
C GLN A 903 28.38 29.34 19.87
N ASP A 904 27.68 29.33 21.00
CA ASP A 904 27.43 28.12 21.78
C ASP A 904 25.93 27.83 21.89
N VAL A 905 25.42 26.99 20.99
CA VAL A 905 24.06 26.43 21.08
C VAL A 905 24.11 25.06 21.74
N THR A 906 23.16 24.77 22.63
CA THR A 906 22.95 23.45 23.21
C THR A 906 21.45 23.14 23.28
N THR A 907 21.00 22.22 22.44
CA THR A 907 19.63 21.68 22.49
C THR A 907 19.61 20.34 23.22
N VAL A 908 18.61 20.14 24.09
CA VAL A 908 18.51 18.98 24.98
C VAL A 908 17.11 18.39 24.93
N SER A 909 17.00 17.11 24.60
CA SER A 909 15.76 16.36 24.79
C SER A 909 15.79 15.53 26.08
N VAL A 910 14.72 15.61 26.87
CA VAL A 910 14.54 14.85 28.10
C VAL A 910 13.71 13.59 27.80
N GLY A 911 14.31 12.40 27.95
CA GLY A 911 13.62 11.12 27.71
C GLY A 911 14.30 10.22 26.67
N HIS A 912 13.58 9.18 26.24
CA HIS A 912 14.00 8.18 25.25
C HIS A 912 13.11 8.31 24.00
N ARG A 913 13.50 9.15 23.05
CA ARG A 913 12.79 9.36 21.78
C ARG A 913 13.74 9.81 20.69
N ASN A 914 13.34 9.63 19.43
CA ASN A 914 14.01 10.25 18.30
C ASN A 914 13.65 11.76 18.27
N THR A 915 14.66 12.62 18.17
CA THR A 915 14.53 14.07 18.34
C THR A 915 15.64 14.81 17.58
N GLU A 916 15.38 16.03 17.16
CA GLU A 916 16.34 16.92 16.50
C GLU A 916 17.26 17.63 17.51
N ALA A 917 17.11 17.39 18.81
CA ALA A 917 18.03 17.92 19.82
C ALA A 917 19.46 17.37 19.65
N GLN A 918 20.48 18.18 19.99
CA GLN A 918 21.89 17.81 19.92
C GLN A 918 22.36 16.94 21.10
N ASN A 919 21.64 16.97 22.22
CA ASN A 919 21.98 16.20 23.42
C ASN A 919 20.74 15.54 24.05
N THR A 920 20.91 14.40 24.72
CA THR A 920 19.83 13.73 25.47
C THR A 920 20.12 13.67 26.96
N LEU A 921 19.04 13.73 27.74
CA LEU A 921 19.03 13.51 29.18
C LEU A 921 18.06 12.36 29.51
N THR A 922 18.62 11.20 29.79
CA THR A 922 17.86 9.96 30.07
C THR A 922 17.37 9.85 31.51
N GLN A 923 17.81 10.75 32.40
CA GLN A 923 17.42 10.78 33.82
C GLN A 923 16.10 11.54 34.06
N GLY A 924 15.33 11.82 33.00
CA GLY A 924 14.06 12.55 33.06
C GLY A 924 14.21 13.96 33.65
N THR A 925 13.11 14.47 34.22
CA THR A 925 13.03 15.81 34.84
C THR A 925 14.11 16.04 35.91
N THR A 926 14.42 15.00 36.69
CA THR A 926 15.44 15.09 37.75
C THR A 926 16.85 15.32 37.22
N GLY A 927 17.15 14.78 36.04
CA GLY A 927 18.43 14.96 35.36
C GLY A 927 18.66 16.41 34.95
N LEU A 928 17.67 17.03 34.30
CA LEU A 928 17.75 18.43 33.87
C LEU A 928 17.90 19.38 35.06
N LEU A 929 17.12 19.18 36.13
CA LEU A 929 17.24 19.97 37.36
C LEU A 929 18.64 19.85 38.00
N SER A 930 19.24 18.66 38.00
CA SER A 930 20.61 18.49 38.48
C SER A 930 21.64 19.23 37.61
N VAL A 931 21.42 19.32 36.30
CA VAL A 931 22.29 20.08 35.39
C VAL A 931 22.18 21.57 35.64
N LEU A 932 20.96 22.10 35.74
CA LEU A 932 20.73 23.53 36.06
C LEU A 932 21.36 23.92 37.40
N HIS A 933 21.21 23.09 38.43
CA HIS A 933 21.85 23.34 39.73
C HIS A 933 23.39 23.38 39.64
N LYS A 934 24.00 22.55 38.77
CA LYS A 934 25.46 22.60 38.56
C LYS A 934 25.89 23.90 37.86
N LEU A 935 25.07 24.44 36.94
CA LEU A 935 25.32 25.74 36.31
C LEU A 935 25.21 26.89 37.33
N VAL A 936 24.21 26.84 38.22
CA VAL A 936 24.06 27.80 39.33
C VAL A 936 25.30 27.80 40.23
N LYS A 937 25.77 26.63 40.67
CA LYS A 937 26.99 26.52 41.50
C LYS A 937 28.21 27.10 40.80
N ALA A 938 28.36 26.84 39.50
CA ALA A 938 29.43 27.39 38.67
C ALA A 938 29.39 28.93 38.58
N SER A 939 28.19 29.53 38.57
CA SER A 939 28.03 30.99 38.62
C SER A 939 28.42 31.57 39.98
N ALA A 940 28.01 30.93 41.08
CA ALA A 940 28.37 31.35 42.45
C ALA A 940 29.89 31.31 42.72
N GLU A 941 30.59 30.31 42.19
CA GLU A 941 32.06 30.22 42.27
C GLU A 941 32.76 31.38 41.53
N THR A 942 32.20 31.81 40.40
CA THR A 942 32.77 32.87 39.55
C THR A 942 32.56 34.24 40.21
N THR A 943 31.38 34.48 40.78
CA THR A 943 31.07 35.72 41.52
C THR A 943 31.86 35.85 42.83
N ALA A 944 32.11 34.73 43.54
CA ALA A 944 32.97 34.73 44.71
C ALA A 944 34.44 35.04 44.36
N SER A 945 34.96 34.48 43.26
CA SER A 945 36.32 34.77 42.76
C SER A 945 36.51 36.24 42.37
N ASP A 946 35.52 36.86 41.72
CA ASP A 946 35.57 38.29 41.36
C ASP A 946 35.52 39.21 42.59
N TYR A 947 34.86 38.78 43.67
CA TYR A 947 34.78 39.56 44.91
C TYR A 947 36.12 39.65 45.65
N PHE A 948 36.92 38.58 45.65
CA PHE A 948 38.27 38.56 46.23
C PHE A 948 39.34 39.21 45.34
N SER A 949 39.01 39.53 44.08
CA SER A 949 39.95 40.09 43.09
C SER A 949 39.93 41.61 42.98
N ARG A 950 39.11 42.33 43.77
CA ARG A 950 39.07 43.80 43.76
C ARG A 950 40.24 44.39 44.58
N PRO A 951 41.08 45.28 44.02
CA PRO A 951 42.10 45.98 44.80
C PRO A 951 41.44 46.99 45.74
N SER A 952 41.81 46.94 47.02
CA SER A 952 41.50 48.01 47.98
C SER A 952 42.27 49.29 47.61
N ARG A 953 41.57 50.34 47.16
CA ARG A 953 42.03 51.73 47.06
C ARG A 953 40.97 52.62 47.72
N ASP A 954 41.24 53.63 48.53
CA ASP A 954 42.44 54.15 49.18
C ASP A 954 41.95 54.94 50.41
N ARG A 955 42.61 54.76 51.56
CA ARG A 955 42.62 55.75 52.65
C ARG A 955 43.81 56.67 52.40
N ASN A 956 43.61 57.95 52.72
CA ASN A 956 44.58 59.02 52.93
C ASN A 956 44.97 59.96 51.76
N THR A 957 44.31 61.13 51.82
CA THR A 957 44.88 62.50 51.93
C THR A 957 45.91 63.00 50.90
N SER A 958 45.63 64.20 50.35
CA SER A 958 46.55 65.35 50.49
C SER A 958 45.91 66.69 50.07
N HIS A 959 46.22 67.71 50.89
CA HIS A 959 46.17 69.15 50.64
C HIS A 959 46.40 69.61 49.19
N ASN A 960 45.53 70.47 48.68
CA ASN A 960 45.76 71.92 48.52
C ASN A 960 44.45 72.63 48.18
#